data_AF-A0A529KPT8-F1
#
_entry.id   AF-A0A529KPT8-F1
#
_cell.length_a   1.000
_cell.length_b   1.000
_cell.length_c   1.000
_cell.angle_alpha   90.00
_cell.angle_beta   90.00
_cell.angle_gamma   90.00
#
_symmetry.space_group_name_H-M   'P 1'
#
loop_
_entity.id
_entity.type
_entity.pdbx_description
1 polymer ?
#
loop_
_entity_poly.entity_id
_entity_poly.type
_entity_poly.pdbx_seq_one_letter_code
_entity_poly.pdbx_strand_id
1 'polypeptide(L)'
;MIEDATKTTVNVTFNGYTLTTSPDGKITLTNDTTGAVTDIAAGTAQQALAELLLSINPNSSDPEQAKEDLVVKTTLDGIFGGATPELTTEALEKQQAVVAAMEQYGRGQDATGATLDGGPTSVGPYGDPPSPTAPSGGKWVPLLVDGSWKWFDPEVAKAIAAENVAIANFGEAEAKAAQSAAQLDVYALDPEFKNAMEGAESTLDEALAPYGLDWRPPEPKGTLADAQDRLTLANNALESASTARAEYEQGQTSLLEAIDKQADLPTLSDPNQTAVRSPDGPSAEETNQQGKAAHAEVAELFTNLSLHTANGNKATIDLMISSTELELKLTDAKPGSPEYTAIEERLEGLQTLQGAAANQVTLAEAYQEYGVAQAEAADLAVTMEPLKQQLLAQAQERNPHHFDWEGYTNGRGEFTGKIKSQDIVEENGQLYVVTVYENDTFTDENGDDTNVHKSALTYDLNDEGIREDFRNDPLNKQWQEMLASTQDISSAPVCTPNGTGSQSALDAAKSKVVGVQVDQLDAGLRDAKTALVDATTARDQAITDYGPGTVEAPAGTLKPGETAVKITVNGRDLWVAPEVAAAYEEQGPGAIGDSGKWVQIEMDGQKLWVHPEVAAAEIDRGQAETEKNQLEDWEENVRPAMVAGRDWYAFSASHPKLLEYGSAEHEAKLKYEYFEEHKDQALAGYQVQFENLYEAGYTGEYETYTPEQLSTAVGQTLGLDAPSEDVQKVTEEITDRAGNDAEVKIVPVFSLDGGKESTTALFAIKSGGDEIGYVDSSGKYYSTFDEFQHENRI
;
A
#
# COMPACT_ATOMS: atom_id res chain seq x y z
N MET A 1 -1.78 -49.38 -47.52
CA MET A 1 -1.29 -48.15 -46.87
C MET A 1 -1.87 -46.96 -47.60
N ILE A 2 -3.12 -46.61 -47.31
CA ILE A 2 -3.72 -45.29 -47.56
C ILE A 2 -4.82 -45.17 -46.49
N GLU A 3 -4.48 -44.79 -45.27
CA GLU A 3 -5.46 -44.53 -44.18
C GLU A 3 -4.74 -43.67 -43.13
N ASP A 4 -4.33 -42.46 -43.50
CA ASP A 4 -3.83 -41.44 -42.54
C ASP A 4 -3.80 -40.01 -43.13
N ALA A 5 -4.20 -39.82 -44.39
CA ALA A 5 -4.28 -38.49 -44.99
C ALA A 5 -5.72 -38.00 -44.94
N THR A 6 -5.98 -36.98 -44.10
CA THR A 6 -7.20 -36.13 -43.95
C THR A 6 -8.05 -36.30 -42.67
N LYS A 7 -7.46 -36.44 -41.48
CA LYS A 7 -8.20 -36.09 -40.26
C LYS A 7 -8.09 -34.58 -40.03
N THR A 8 -9.23 -33.89 -40.00
CA THR A 8 -9.35 -32.46 -39.67
C THR A 8 -9.87 -32.31 -38.25
N THR A 9 -9.48 -31.25 -37.54
CA THR A 9 -10.07 -30.90 -36.24
C THR A 9 -11.57 -30.72 -36.37
N VAL A 10 -12.34 -31.30 -35.45
CA VAL A 10 -13.79 -31.14 -35.37
C VAL A 10 -14.12 -30.38 -34.09
N ASN A 11 -14.86 -29.28 -34.22
CA ASN A 11 -15.36 -28.51 -33.09
C ASN A 11 -16.89 -28.58 -33.08
N VAL A 12 -17.47 -28.93 -31.94
CA VAL A 12 -18.91 -28.90 -31.71
C VAL A 12 -19.16 -27.99 -30.52
N THR A 13 -19.95 -26.93 -30.72
CA THR A 13 -20.23 -25.93 -29.69
C THR A 13 -21.72 -25.88 -29.40
N PHE A 14 -22.10 -26.12 -28.15
CA PHE A 14 -23.48 -26.01 -27.66
C PHE A 14 -23.51 -25.90 -26.13
N ASN A 15 -24.60 -25.35 -25.57
CA ASN A 15 -24.80 -25.21 -24.12
C ASN A 15 -23.67 -24.51 -23.34
N GLY A 16 -22.88 -23.67 -24.01
CA GLY A 16 -21.75 -22.93 -23.42
C GLY A 16 -20.45 -23.73 -23.34
N TYR A 17 -20.36 -24.84 -24.08
CA TYR A 17 -19.17 -25.66 -24.16
C TYR A 17 -18.79 -25.95 -25.61
N THR A 18 -17.49 -26.12 -25.83
CA THR A 18 -16.91 -26.53 -27.11
C THR A 18 -16.14 -27.84 -26.94
N LEU A 19 -16.63 -28.93 -27.54
CA LEU A 19 -15.90 -30.20 -27.64
C LEU A 19 -15.03 -30.17 -28.91
N THR A 20 -13.73 -30.27 -28.71
CA THR A 20 -12.73 -30.28 -29.78
C THR A 20 -12.13 -31.67 -29.90
N THR A 21 -12.20 -32.27 -31.09
CA THR A 21 -11.49 -33.51 -31.43
C THR A 21 -10.39 -33.20 -32.43
N SER A 22 -9.15 -33.32 -32.01
CA SER A 22 -7.96 -33.07 -32.82
C SER A 22 -7.67 -34.24 -33.78
N PRO A 23 -6.90 -34.03 -34.87
CA PRO A 23 -6.57 -35.08 -35.85
C PRO A 23 -5.85 -36.30 -35.26
N ASP A 24 -5.11 -36.10 -34.17
CA ASP A 24 -4.42 -37.13 -33.40
C ASP A 24 -5.34 -37.94 -32.48
N GLY A 25 -6.63 -37.57 -32.40
CA GLY A 25 -7.63 -38.20 -31.56
C GLY A 25 -7.70 -37.65 -30.13
N LYS A 26 -6.96 -36.57 -29.81
CA LYS A 26 -7.13 -35.88 -28.53
C LYS A 26 -8.49 -35.19 -28.48
N ILE A 27 -9.26 -35.45 -27.42
CA ILE A 27 -10.57 -34.84 -27.17
C ILE A 27 -10.44 -33.89 -26.00
N THR A 28 -10.89 -32.65 -26.16
CA THR A 28 -10.94 -31.65 -25.09
C THR A 28 -12.30 -31.01 -25.03
N LEU A 29 -12.81 -30.73 -23.84
CA LEU A 29 -14.02 -29.96 -23.62
C LEU A 29 -13.61 -28.60 -23.03
N THR A 30 -13.97 -27.52 -23.70
CA THR A 30 -13.73 -26.16 -23.22
C THR A 30 -15.03 -25.59 -22.68
N ASN A 31 -15.02 -25.05 -21.47
CA ASN A 31 -16.09 -24.19 -20.97
C ASN A 31 -15.92 -22.80 -21.58
N ASP A 32 -16.85 -22.37 -22.42
CA ASP A 32 -16.71 -21.13 -23.19
C ASP A 32 -16.80 -19.87 -22.30
N THR A 33 -17.30 -20.00 -21.06
CA THR A 33 -17.43 -18.87 -20.10
C THR A 33 -16.15 -18.64 -19.33
N THR A 34 -15.52 -19.70 -18.83
CA THR A 34 -14.31 -19.61 -18.00
C THR A 34 -13.03 -19.84 -18.80
N GLY A 35 -13.12 -20.38 -20.01
CA GLY A 35 -11.97 -20.81 -20.81
C GLY A 35 -11.31 -22.10 -20.30
N ALA A 36 -11.81 -22.70 -19.20
CA ALA A 36 -11.26 -23.93 -18.63
C ALA A 36 -11.34 -25.08 -19.64
N VAL A 37 -10.25 -25.85 -19.76
CA VAL A 37 -10.14 -26.96 -20.70
C VAL A 37 -9.99 -28.27 -19.93
N THR A 38 -10.89 -29.21 -20.18
CA THR A 38 -10.84 -30.56 -19.64
C THR A 38 -10.36 -31.53 -20.71
N ASP A 39 -9.30 -32.27 -20.43
CA ASP A 39 -8.86 -33.37 -21.28
C ASP A 39 -9.80 -34.57 -21.09
N ILE A 40 -10.35 -35.10 -22.19
CA ILE A 40 -11.28 -36.24 -22.17
C ILE A 40 -10.63 -37.44 -22.85
N ALA A 41 -10.53 -38.54 -22.10
CA ALA A 41 -10.07 -39.80 -22.65
C ALA A 41 -11.12 -40.42 -23.59
N ALA A 42 -10.69 -40.81 -24.79
CA ALA A 42 -11.57 -41.43 -25.78
C ALA A 42 -12.13 -42.77 -25.29
N GLY A 43 -13.42 -43.01 -25.56
CA GLY A 43 -14.12 -44.24 -25.19
C GLY A 43 -14.46 -44.34 -23.70
N THR A 44 -14.56 -43.22 -22.99
CA THR A 44 -14.90 -43.17 -21.56
C THR A 44 -16.32 -42.65 -21.32
N ALA A 45 -16.87 -42.90 -20.12
CA ALA A 45 -18.13 -42.32 -19.68
C ALA A 45 -18.10 -40.78 -19.73
N GLN A 46 -16.96 -40.17 -19.43
CA GLN A 46 -16.77 -38.73 -19.49
C GLN A 46 -16.93 -38.18 -20.92
N GLN A 47 -16.48 -38.92 -21.95
CA GLN A 47 -16.77 -38.54 -23.34
C GLN A 47 -18.27 -38.60 -23.64
N ALA A 48 -18.96 -39.68 -23.23
CA ALA A 48 -20.39 -39.82 -23.46
C ALA A 48 -21.20 -38.71 -22.78
N LEU A 49 -20.84 -38.32 -21.56
CA LEU A 49 -21.46 -37.21 -20.85
C LEU A 49 -21.18 -35.85 -21.52
N ALA A 50 -19.99 -35.64 -22.08
CA ALA A 50 -19.67 -34.41 -22.83
C ALA A 50 -20.42 -34.33 -24.16
N GLU A 51 -20.57 -35.45 -24.87
CA GLU A 51 -21.41 -35.54 -26.06
C GLU A 51 -22.89 -35.31 -25.73
N LEU A 52 -23.36 -35.86 -24.60
CA LEU A 52 -24.72 -35.63 -24.09
C LEU A 52 -24.95 -34.14 -23.81
N LEU A 53 -24.02 -33.48 -23.10
CA LEU A 53 -24.08 -32.04 -22.81
C LEU A 53 -24.28 -31.19 -24.07
N LEU A 54 -23.67 -31.60 -25.19
CA LEU A 54 -23.82 -30.89 -26.47
C LEU A 54 -25.09 -31.23 -27.25
N SER A 55 -25.80 -32.29 -26.85
CA SER A 55 -26.98 -32.80 -27.56
C SER A 55 -28.33 -32.39 -26.94
N ILE A 56 -28.36 -32.17 -25.62
CA ILE A 56 -29.57 -31.76 -24.89
C ILE A 56 -29.96 -30.31 -25.21
N ASN A 57 -31.24 -29.96 -25.16
CA ASN A 57 -31.75 -28.63 -25.46
C ASN A 57 -32.65 -28.08 -24.32
N PRO A 58 -32.06 -27.44 -23.30
CA PRO A 58 -32.81 -26.84 -22.18
C PRO A 58 -33.72 -25.67 -22.63
N ASN A 59 -33.58 -25.19 -23.87
CA ASN A 59 -34.43 -24.16 -24.48
C ASN A 59 -35.44 -24.75 -25.48
N SER A 60 -35.76 -26.04 -25.37
CA SER A 60 -36.76 -26.71 -26.21
C SER A 60 -38.12 -25.99 -26.15
N SER A 61 -38.84 -26.00 -27.26
CA SER A 61 -40.22 -25.51 -27.30
C SER A 61 -41.21 -26.43 -26.57
N ASP A 62 -40.80 -27.67 -26.27
CA ASP A 62 -41.54 -28.58 -25.41
C ASP A 62 -41.16 -28.32 -23.94
N PRO A 63 -42.09 -27.83 -23.09
CA PRO A 63 -41.80 -27.49 -21.70
C PRO A 63 -41.35 -28.67 -20.84
N GLU A 64 -41.82 -29.89 -21.13
CA GLU A 64 -41.41 -31.08 -20.35
C GLU A 64 -39.97 -31.47 -20.68
N GLN A 65 -39.65 -31.55 -21.99
CA GLN A 65 -38.29 -31.78 -22.44
C GLN A 65 -37.33 -30.68 -21.98
N ALA A 66 -37.74 -29.41 -22.04
CA ALA A 66 -36.92 -28.29 -21.61
C ALA A 66 -36.55 -28.39 -20.13
N LYS A 67 -37.49 -28.80 -19.26
CA LYS A 67 -37.22 -29.00 -17.83
C LYS A 67 -36.30 -30.21 -17.58
N GLU A 68 -36.51 -31.32 -18.29
CA GLU A 68 -35.63 -32.50 -18.22
C GLU A 68 -34.20 -32.13 -18.63
N ASP A 69 -34.04 -31.53 -19.81
CA ASP A 69 -32.75 -31.12 -20.35
C ASP A 69 -32.07 -30.07 -19.46
N LEU A 70 -32.84 -29.25 -18.75
CA LEU A 70 -32.30 -28.32 -17.75
C LEU A 70 -31.68 -29.06 -16.56
N VAL A 71 -32.36 -30.08 -16.01
CA VAL A 71 -31.81 -30.91 -14.93
C VAL A 71 -30.55 -31.66 -15.41
N VAL A 72 -30.60 -32.27 -16.60
CA VAL A 72 -29.43 -32.95 -17.19
C VAL A 72 -28.28 -31.95 -17.36
N LYS A 73 -28.54 -30.76 -17.89
CA LYS A 73 -27.52 -29.72 -18.04
C LYS A 73 -26.93 -29.31 -16.68
N THR A 74 -27.75 -29.09 -15.66
CA THR A 74 -27.23 -28.72 -14.32
C THR A 74 -26.34 -29.83 -13.74
N THR A 75 -26.70 -31.11 -13.92
CA THR A 75 -25.84 -32.23 -13.51
C THR A 75 -24.50 -32.21 -14.26
N LEU A 76 -24.53 -32.00 -15.57
CA LEU A 76 -23.32 -31.98 -16.40
C LEU A 76 -22.47 -30.72 -16.16
N ASP A 77 -23.08 -29.57 -15.90
CA ASP A 77 -22.39 -28.34 -15.46
C ASP A 77 -21.67 -28.57 -14.12
N GLY A 78 -22.25 -29.34 -13.20
CA GLY A 78 -21.59 -29.71 -11.95
C GLY A 78 -20.38 -30.63 -12.14
N ILE A 79 -20.43 -31.52 -13.15
CA ILE A 79 -19.34 -32.45 -13.47
C ILE A 79 -18.21 -31.77 -14.24
N PHE A 80 -18.55 -30.99 -15.27
CA PHE A 80 -17.57 -30.38 -16.20
C PHE A 80 -17.21 -28.94 -15.87
N GLY A 81 -18.04 -28.24 -15.09
CA GLY A 81 -17.72 -26.92 -14.54
C GLY A 81 -17.06 -26.97 -13.17
N GLY A 82 -16.94 -28.17 -12.57
CA GLY A 82 -16.27 -28.38 -11.28
C GLY A 82 -14.74 -28.36 -11.38
N ALA A 83 -14.08 -28.32 -10.21
CA ALA A 83 -12.63 -28.38 -10.14
C ALA A 83 -12.08 -29.70 -10.70
N THR A 84 -11.23 -29.61 -11.72
CA THR A 84 -10.61 -30.78 -12.34
C THR A 84 -9.24 -31.08 -11.70
N PRO A 85 -8.73 -32.33 -11.82
CA PRO A 85 -7.37 -32.65 -11.40
C PRO A 85 -6.30 -31.75 -12.02
N GLU A 86 -6.52 -31.26 -13.24
CA GLU A 86 -5.63 -30.33 -13.93
C GLU A 86 -5.60 -28.96 -13.23
N LEU A 87 -6.76 -28.40 -12.85
CA LEU A 87 -6.83 -27.13 -12.10
C LEU A 87 -6.19 -27.27 -10.71
N THR A 88 -6.43 -28.39 -10.01
CA THR A 88 -5.76 -28.65 -8.72
C THR A 88 -4.25 -28.75 -8.88
N THR A 89 -3.80 -29.45 -9.93
CA THR A 89 -2.36 -29.59 -10.23
C THR A 89 -1.76 -28.23 -10.55
N GLU A 90 -2.42 -27.42 -11.37
CA GLU A 90 -1.96 -26.07 -11.72
C GLU A 90 -1.84 -25.18 -10.48
N ALA A 91 -2.87 -25.12 -9.63
CA ALA A 91 -2.83 -24.33 -8.40
C ALA A 91 -1.65 -24.75 -7.49
N LEU A 92 -1.44 -26.06 -7.31
CA LEU A 92 -0.30 -26.59 -6.53
C LEU A 92 1.06 -26.27 -7.17
N GLU A 93 1.18 -26.38 -8.50
CA GLU A 93 2.39 -26.04 -9.23
C GLU A 93 2.72 -24.55 -9.12
N LYS A 94 1.73 -23.65 -9.18
CA LYS A 94 1.93 -22.21 -9.01
C LYS A 94 2.32 -21.84 -7.58
N GLN A 95 1.69 -22.47 -6.59
CA GLN A 95 2.10 -22.31 -5.19
C GLN A 95 3.56 -22.74 -4.96
N GLN A 96 3.97 -23.88 -5.51
CA GLN A 96 5.36 -24.32 -5.45
C GLN A 96 6.31 -23.37 -6.21
N ALA A 97 5.85 -22.77 -7.32
CA ALA A 97 6.63 -21.79 -8.07
C ALA A 97 6.89 -20.52 -7.24
N VAL A 98 5.93 -20.06 -6.43
CA VAL A 98 6.15 -18.94 -5.50
C VAL A 98 7.20 -19.28 -4.46
N VAL A 99 7.08 -20.45 -3.82
CA VAL A 99 8.07 -20.91 -2.83
C VAL A 99 9.47 -20.98 -3.46
N ALA A 100 9.59 -21.59 -4.64
CA ALA A 100 10.86 -21.70 -5.37
C ALA A 100 11.42 -20.32 -5.76
N ALA A 101 10.57 -19.39 -6.22
CA ALA A 101 10.99 -18.04 -6.56
C ALA A 101 11.48 -17.28 -5.33
N MET A 102 10.78 -17.39 -4.19
CA MET A 102 11.19 -16.78 -2.93
C MET A 102 12.48 -17.37 -2.37
N GLU A 103 12.70 -18.69 -2.51
CA GLU A 103 13.96 -19.33 -2.13
C GLU A 103 15.12 -18.85 -3.00
N GLN A 104 14.88 -18.62 -4.29
CA GLN A 104 15.91 -18.23 -5.25
C GLN A 104 16.23 -16.74 -5.20
N TYR A 105 15.22 -15.88 -5.07
CA TYR A 105 15.34 -14.43 -5.23
C TYR A 105 15.00 -13.62 -3.97
N GLY A 106 14.49 -14.26 -2.92
CA GLY A 106 14.15 -13.63 -1.64
C GLY A 106 12.65 -13.44 -1.44
N ARG A 107 12.24 -13.29 -0.17
CA ARG A 107 10.84 -13.17 0.29
C ARG A 107 10.27 -11.74 0.20
N GLY A 108 10.96 -10.86 -0.52
CA GLY A 108 10.71 -9.43 -0.49
C GLY A 108 11.34 -8.74 0.74
N GLN A 109 11.46 -7.42 0.66
CA GLN A 109 12.06 -6.58 1.70
C GLN A 109 11.15 -5.38 1.97
N ASP A 110 11.00 -4.99 3.24
CA ASP A 110 10.20 -3.83 3.61
C ASP A 110 10.78 -2.56 2.95
N ALA A 111 9.89 -1.71 2.44
CA ALA A 111 10.28 -0.40 1.93
C ALA A 111 10.88 0.44 3.06
N THR A 112 12.02 1.08 2.80
CA THR A 112 12.61 2.08 3.71
C THR A 112 12.62 3.44 3.01
N GLY A 113 12.43 4.51 3.78
CA GLY A 113 12.37 5.87 3.23
C GLY A 113 11.15 6.16 2.35
N ALA A 114 10.07 5.38 2.49
CA ALA A 114 8.82 5.61 1.77
C ALA A 114 8.18 6.94 2.19
N THR A 115 7.98 7.84 1.23
CA THR A 115 7.29 9.12 1.41
C THR A 115 6.28 9.32 0.28
N LEU A 116 5.15 9.96 0.59
CA LEU A 116 4.15 10.32 -0.43
C LEU A 116 4.62 11.44 -1.37
N ASP A 117 5.65 12.20 -0.97
CA ASP A 117 6.25 13.24 -1.81
C ASP A 117 7.29 12.68 -2.80
N GLY A 118 7.62 11.38 -2.70
CA GLY A 118 8.71 10.77 -3.45
C GLY A 118 10.08 11.36 -3.08
N GLY A 119 11.05 11.21 -3.98
CA GLY A 119 12.40 11.75 -3.82
C GLY A 119 12.91 12.40 -5.10
N PRO A 120 14.09 13.05 -5.08
CA PRO A 120 14.66 13.69 -6.27
C PRO A 120 14.91 12.73 -7.45
N THR A 121 14.89 11.42 -7.19
CA THR A 121 15.15 10.36 -8.17
C THR A 121 14.06 9.29 -8.22
N SER A 122 12.93 9.47 -7.53
CA SER A 122 11.85 8.48 -7.44
C SER A 122 10.47 9.14 -7.47
N VAL A 123 9.52 8.49 -8.16
CA VAL A 123 8.10 8.88 -8.21
C VAL A 123 7.30 7.72 -7.60
N GLY A 124 6.42 8.04 -6.66
CA GLY A 124 5.57 7.07 -5.96
C GLY A 124 5.94 6.84 -4.48
N PRO A 125 5.08 6.16 -3.72
CA PRO A 125 5.15 6.08 -2.26
C PRO A 125 6.04 4.95 -1.73
N TYR A 126 6.92 4.37 -2.57
CA TYR A 126 7.54 3.08 -2.32
C TYR A 126 8.91 3.15 -1.64
N GLY A 127 9.49 4.35 -1.52
CA GLY A 127 10.87 4.54 -1.05
C GLY A 127 11.91 4.08 -2.09
N ASP A 128 13.15 3.91 -1.66
CA ASP A 128 14.22 3.44 -2.53
C ASP A 128 14.27 1.89 -2.55
N PRO A 129 14.51 1.27 -3.73
CA PRO A 129 14.70 -0.16 -3.79
C PRO A 129 15.99 -0.58 -3.08
N PRO A 130 16.08 -1.81 -2.54
CA PRO A 130 17.25 -2.28 -1.78
C PRO A 130 18.58 -2.22 -2.54
N SER A 131 18.50 -2.30 -3.86
CA SER A 131 19.64 -2.20 -4.78
C SER A 131 19.17 -1.67 -6.14
N PRO A 132 20.09 -1.17 -6.99
CA PRO A 132 19.73 -0.67 -8.33
C PRO A 132 19.10 -1.71 -9.26
N THR A 133 19.37 -3.00 -9.02
CA THR A 133 18.89 -4.15 -9.79
C THR A 133 18.51 -5.29 -8.87
N ALA A 134 17.37 -5.94 -9.15
CA ALA A 134 16.91 -7.11 -8.45
C ALA A 134 17.78 -8.35 -8.76
N PRO A 135 17.77 -9.40 -7.91
CA PRO A 135 18.55 -10.62 -8.11
C PRO A 135 18.38 -11.31 -9.47
N SER A 136 17.19 -11.29 -10.07
CA SER A 136 16.91 -11.83 -11.41
C SER A 136 17.47 -10.98 -12.56
N GLY A 137 17.97 -9.77 -12.27
CA GLY A 137 18.53 -8.82 -13.25
C GLY A 137 17.56 -7.74 -13.73
N GLY A 138 16.32 -7.74 -13.26
CA GLY A 138 15.29 -6.72 -13.55
C GLY A 138 15.25 -5.55 -12.56
N LYS A 139 14.24 -4.69 -12.72
CA LYS A 139 13.89 -3.66 -11.72
C LYS A 139 13.05 -4.27 -10.60
N TRP A 140 13.17 -3.72 -9.40
CA TRP A 140 12.37 -4.14 -8.25
C TRP A 140 10.90 -3.75 -8.44
N VAL A 141 10.00 -4.61 -7.97
CA VAL A 141 8.55 -4.43 -8.05
C VAL A 141 8.00 -4.10 -6.66
N PRO A 142 7.30 -2.98 -6.47
CA PRO A 142 6.63 -2.67 -5.22
C PRO A 142 5.28 -3.39 -5.14
N LEU A 143 5.01 -4.07 -4.02
CA LEU A 143 3.70 -4.65 -3.71
C LEU A 143 3.23 -4.16 -2.34
N LEU A 144 1.95 -3.79 -2.23
CA LEU A 144 1.32 -3.47 -0.96
C LEU A 144 0.93 -4.77 -0.26
N VAL A 145 1.55 -5.05 0.88
CA VAL A 145 1.32 -6.27 1.68
C VAL A 145 0.97 -5.85 3.10
N ASP A 146 -0.21 -6.24 3.56
CA ASP A 146 -0.71 -5.92 4.92
C ASP A 146 -0.61 -4.42 5.26
N GLY A 147 -0.97 -3.57 4.29
CA GLY A 147 -0.97 -2.12 4.42
C GLY A 147 0.41 -1.44 4.34
N SER A 148 1.47 -2.20 4.07
CA SER A 148 2.84 -1.68 3.95
C SER A 148 3.47 -2.05 2.61
N TRP A 149 4.24 -1.13 2.02
CA TRP A 149 4.95 -1.38 0.77
C TRP A 149 6.17 -2.28 0.99
N LYS A 150 6.34 -3.26 0.10
CA LYS A 150 7.50 -4.16 0.08
C LYS A 150 8.05 -4.28 -1.33
N TRP A 151 9.37 -4.37 -1.43
CA TRP A 151 10.10 -4.58 -2.68
C TRP A 151 10.31 -6.07 -2.94
N PHE A 152 9.85 -6.54 -4.09
CA PHE A 152 10.01 -7.91 -4.57
C PHE A 152 10.85 -7.98 -5.84
N ASP A 153 11.54 -9.11 -6.00
CA ASP A 153 12.10 -9.47 -7.29
C ASP A 153 10.94 -9.67 -8.30
N PRO A 154 11.06 -9.18 -9.56
CA PRO A 154 9.98 -9.28 -10.54
C PRO A 154 9.55 -10.72 -10.83
N GLU A 155 10.43 -11.72 -10.73
CA GLU A 155 10.06 -13.12 -10.92
C GLU A 155 9.23 -13.66 -9.75
N VAL A 156 9.46 -13.15 -8.53
CA VAL A 156 8.62 -13.46 -7.37
C VAL A 156 7.25 -12.81 -7.51
N ALA A 157 7.19 -11.54 -7.89
CA ALA A 157 5.93 -10.83 -8.10
C ALA A 157 5.04 -11.51 -9.17
N LYS A 158 5.63 -11.91 -10.31
CA LYS A 158 4.93 -12.66 -11.36
C LYS A 158 4.42 -14.01 -10.86
N ALA A 159 5.22 -14.71 -10.06
CA ALA A 159 4.81 -16.00 -9.49
C ALA A 159 3.61 -15.83 -8.55
N ILE A 160 3.62 -14.81 -7.67
CA ILE A 160 2.50 -14.50 -6.76
C ILE A 160 1.22 -14.19 -7.55
N ALA A 161 1.31 -13.31 -8.55
CA ALA A 161 0.15 -12.97 -9.38
C ALA A 161 -0.41 -14.20 -10.13
N ALA A 162 0.47 -15.08 -10.63
CA ALA A 162 0.06 -16.31 -11.29
C ALA A 162 -0.55 -17.34 -10.32
N GLU A 163 -0.07 -17.43 -9.08
CA GLU A 163 -0.68 -18.23 -8.03
C GLU A 163 -2.09 -17.75 -7.71
N ASN A 164 -2.28 -16.44 -7.49
CA ASN A 164 -3.59 -15.86 -7.17
C ASN A 164 -4.63 -16.18 -8.25
N VAL A 165 -4.27 -16.03 -9.54
CA VAL A 165 -5.16 -16.39 -10.66
C VAL A 165 -5.48 -17.89 -10.67
N ALA A 166 -4.48 -18.76 -10.47
CA ALA A 166 -4.69 -20.21 -10.49
C ALA A 166 -5.57 -20.69 -9.32
N ILE A 167 -5.36 -20.13 -8.12
CA ILE A 167 -6.20 -20.43 -6.94
C ILE A 167 -7.63 -19.94 -7.16
N ALA A 168 -7.81 -18.74 -7.73
CA ALA A 168 -9.16 -18.22 -7.99
C ALA A 168 -9.89 -19.03 -9.08
N ASN A 169 -9.20 -19.48 -10.13
CA ASN A 169 -9.76 -20.40 -11.12
C ASN A 169 -10.24 -21.72 -10.49
N PHE A 170 -9.42 -22.28 -9.60
CA PHE A 170 -9.78 -23.46 -8.83
C PHE A 170 -11.01 -23.20 -7.94
N GLY A 171 -11.01 -22.10 -7.18
CA GLY A 171 -12.11 -21.72 -6.28
C GLY A 171 -13.43 -21.45 -7.01
N GLU A 172 -13.41 -20.82 -8.18
CA GLU A 172 -14.62 -20.62 -9.01
C GLU A 172 -15.19 -21.96 -9.50
N ALA A 173 -14.33 -22.89 -9.91
CA ALA A 173 -14.74 -24.21 -10.34
C ALA A 173 -15.38 -25.01 -9.17
N GLU A 174 -14.79 -24.96 -7.97
CA GLU A 174 -15.40 -25.56 -6.77
C GLU A 174 -16.76 -24.94 -6.43
N ALA A 175 -16.84 -23.61 -6.43
CA ALA A 175 -18.08 -22.90 -6.17
C ALA A 175 -19.17 -23.22 -7.22
N LYS A 176 -18.78 -23.42 -8.49
CA LYS A 176 -19.70 -23.79 -9.56
C LYS A 176 -20.28 -25.20 -9.38
N ALA A 177 -19.46 -26.15 -8.95
CA ALA A 177 -19.92 -27.49 -8.60
C ALA A 177 -20.89 -27.45 -7.42
N ALA A 178 -20.57 -26.71 -6.36
CA ALA A 178 -21.43 -26.53 -5.19
C ALA A 178 -22.78 -25.88 -5.55
N GLN A 179 -22.75 -24.85 -6.39
CA GLN A 179 -23.94 -24.18 -6.92
C GLN A 179 -24.83 -25.13 -7.71
N SER A 180 -24.24 -25.98 -8.56
CA SER A 180 -24.97 -26.97 -9.34
C SER A 180 -25.61 -28.02 -8.44
N ALA A 181 -24.89 -28.50 -7.42
CA ALA A 181 -25.44 -29.44 -6.42
C ALA A 181 -26.62 -28.83 -5.64
N ALA A 182 -26.49 -27.58 -5.17
CA ALA A 182 -27.57 -26.88 -4.48
C ALA A 182 -28.79 -26.64 -5.38
N GLN A 183 -28.58 -26.43 -6.68
CA GLN A 183 -29.67 -26.29 -7.64
C GLN A 183 -30.39 -27.62 -7.90
N LEU A 184 -29.66 -28.73 -7.96
CA LEU A 184 -30.25 -30.07 -8.07
C LEU A 184 -31.07 -30.43 -6.82
N ASP A 185 -30.63 -30.01 -5.64
CA ASP A 185 -31.40 -30.14 -4.39
C ASP A 185 -32.77 -29.46 -4.49
N VAL A 186 -32.81 -28.25 -5.07
CA VAL A 186 -34.06 -27.52 -5.31
C VAL A 186 -34.95 -28.30 -6.27
N TYR A 187 -34.41 -28.80 -7.39
CA TYR A 187 -35.20 -29.57 -8.36
C TYR A 187 -35.76 -30.87 -7.76
N ALA A 188 -34.99 -31.56 -6.93
CA ALA A 188 -35.42 -32.79 -6.28
C ALA A 188 -36.54 -32.56 -5.24
N LEU A 189 -36.61 -31.38 -4.61
CA LEU A 189 -37.65 -31.03 -3.63
C LEU A 189 -38.85 -30.29 -4.23
N ASP A 190 -38.71 -29.69 -5.42
CA ASP A 190 -39.79 -28.97 -6.09
C ASP A 190 -40.76 -29.93 -6.81
N PRO A 191 -42.04 -29.99 -6.41
CA PRO A 191 -43.04 -30.82 -7.07
C PRO A 191 -43.17 -30.58 -8.59
N GLU A 192 -42.86 -29.37 -9.06
CA GLU A 192 -42.90 -29.03 -10.49
C GLU A 192 -41.77 -29.66 -11.33
N PHE A 193 -40.72 -30.15 -10.68
CA PHE A 193 -39.56 -30.78 -11.30
C PHE A 193 -39.54 -32.29 -11.15
N LYS A 194 -40.50 -32.90 -10.45
CA LYS A 194 -40.52 -34.36 -10.21
C LYS A 194 -40.38 -35.19 -11.50
N ASN A 195 -41.19 -34.92 -12.52
CA ASN A 195 -41.11 -35.65 -13.79
C ASN A 195 -39.80 -35.38 -14.53
N ALA A 196 -39.27 -34.16 -14.42
CA ALA A 196 -38.01 -33.78 -15.04
C ALA A 196 -36.80 -34.48 -14.38
N MET A 197 -36.83 -34.66 -13.06
CA MET A 197 -35.82 -35.44 -12.33
C MET A 197 -35.83 -36.92 -12.75
N GLU A 198 -37.03 -37.53 -12.85
CA GLU A 198 -37.18 -38.92 -13.33
C GLU A 198 -36.72 -39.08 -14.80
N GLY A 199 -37.03 -38.10 -15.65
CA GLY A 199 -36.56 -38.06 -17.04
C GLY A 199 -35.05 -37.92 -17.13
N ALA A 200 -34.47 -37.00 -16.36
CA ALA A 200 -33.03 -36.77 -16.34
C ALA A 200 -32.25 -38.00 -15.86
N GLU A 201 -32.79 -38.73 -14.87
CA GLU A 201 -32.24 -40.02 -14.44
C GLU A 201 -32.19 -41.03 -15.58
N SER A 202 -33.30 -41.20 -16.31
CA SER A 202 -33.34 -42.08 -17.48
C SER A 202 -32.33 -41.68 -18.56
N THR A 203 -32.22 -40.39 -18.86
CA THR A 203 -31.33 -39.85 -19.90
C THR A 203 -29.85 -40.02 -19.52
N LEU A 204 -29.49 -39.75 -18.26
CA LEU A 204 -28.13 -39.94 -17.76
C LEU A 204 -27.76 -41.43 -17.67
N ASP A 205 -28.67 -42.27 -17.18
CA ASP A 205 -28.46 -43.72 -17.12
C ASP A 205 -28.28 -44.36 -18.49
N GLU A 206 -29.02 -43.89 -19.51
CA GLU A 206 -28.83 -44.37 -20.88
C GLU A 206 -27.42 -44.07 -21.40
N ALA A 207 -26.91 -42.87 -21.11
CA ALA A 207 -25.54 -42.48 -21.49
C ALA A 207 -24.46 -43.25 -20.69
N LEU A 208 -24.73 -43.59 -19.44
CA LEU A 208 -23.78 -44.23 -18.51
C LEU A 208 -23.79 -45.76 -18.56
N ALA A 209 -24.91 -46.39 -18.93
CA ALA A 209 -25.09 -47.84 -18.96
C ALA A 209 -24.02 -48.62 -19.76
N PRO A 210 -23.51 -48.14 -20.92
CA PRO A 210 -22.42 -48.82 -21.64
C PRO A 210 -21.14 -48.99 -20.81
N TYR A 211 -20.97 -48.18 -19.77
CA TYR A 211 -19.81 -48.16 -18.89
C TYR A 211 -20.08 -48.83 -17.53
N GLY A 212 -21.28 -49.39 -17.33
CA GLY A 212 -21.68 -50.02 -16.08
C GLY A 212 -21.87 -49.04 -14.93
N LEU A 213 -22.21 -47.78 -15.25
CA LEU A 213 -22.47 -46.71 -14.31
C LEU A 213 -23.95 -46.32 -14.35
N ASP A 214 -24.44 -45.82 -13.21
CA ASP A 214 -25.77 -45.26 -12.99
C ASP A 214 -25.62 -43.87 -12.36
N TRP A 215 -26.46 -42.91 -12.74
CA TRP A 215 -26.55 -41.66 -12.01
C TRP A 215 -27.48 -41.83 -10.82
N ARG A 216 -27.07 -41.26 -9.68
CA ARG A 216 -27.88 -41.27 -8.47
C ARG A 216 -28.43 -39.87 -8.23
N PRO A 217 -29.74 -39.66 -8.38
CA PRO A 217 -30.36 -38.39 -8.01
C PRO A 217 -30.04 -38.02 -6.56
N PRO A 218 -29.88 -36.72 -6.24
CA PRO A 218 -29.66 -36.29 -4.87
C PRO A 218 -30.88 -36.61 -3.99
N GLU A 219 -30.62 -36.86 -2.70
CA GLU A 219 -31.63 -37.01 -1.66
C GLU A 219 -31.48 -35.84 -0.66
N PRO A 220 -32.08 -34.67 -0.94
CA PRO A 220 -31.79 -33.45 -0.21
C PRO A 220 -32.36 -33.47 1.20
N LYS A 221 -31.65 -32.83 2.14
CA LYS A 221 -32.16 -32.62 3.50
C LYS A 221 -33.09 -31.41 3.57
N GLY A 222 -34.09 -31.50 4.44
CA GLY A 222 -34.96 -30.40 4.81
C GLY A 222 -36.11 -30.15 3.82
N THR A 223 -36.56 -28.91 3.77
CA THR A 223 -37.66 -28.42 2.93
C THR A 223 -37.14 -27.75 1.67
N LEU A 224 -38.04 -27.50 0.70
CA LEU A 224 -37.71 -26.70 -0.49
C LEU A 224 -37.16 -25.32 -0.13
N ALA A 225 -37.67 -24.69 0.94
CA ALA A 225 -37.15 -23.41 1.41
C ALA A 225 -35.70 -23.53 1.91
N ASP A 226 -35.38 -24.61 2.64
CA ASP A 226 -34.00 -24.84 3.09
C ASP A 226 -33.04 -25.06 1.90
N ALA A 227 -33.50 -25.74 0.84
CA ALA A 227 -32.71 -25.90 -0.39
C ALA A 227 -32.53 -24.58 -1.16
N GLN A 228 -33.55 -23.73 -1.21
CA GLN A 228 -33.46 -22.38 -1.81
C GLN A 228 -32.49 -21.48 -1.03
N ASP A 229 -32.48 -21.58 0.30
CA ASP A 229 -31.53 -20.89 1.15
C ASP A 229 -30.09 -21.37 0.90
N ARG A 230 -29.87 -22.68 0.73
CA ARG A 230 -28.55 -23.23 0.37
C ARG A 230 -28.12 -22.80 -1.03
N LEU A 231 -29.03 -22.79 -1.99
CA LEU A 231 -28.77 -22.28 -3.34
C LEU A 231 -28.37 -20.79 -3.33
N THR A 232 -28.98 -19.99 -2.45
CA THR A 232 -28.61 -18.57 -2.30
C THR A 232 -27.16 -18.44 -1.82
N LEU A 233 -26.74 -19.20 -0.81
CA LEU A 233 -25.35 -19.21 -0.35
C LEU A 233 -24.37 -19.70 -1.43
N ALA A 234 -24.74 -20.75 -2.16
CA ALA A 234 -23.90 -21.27 -3.24
C ALA A 234 -23.78 -20.29 -4.43
N ASN A 235 -24.82 -19.52 -4.71
CA ASN A 235 -24.76 -18.43 -5.70
C ASN A 235 -23.85 -17.29 -5.22
N ASN A 236 -23.95 -16.87 -3.96
CA ASN A 236 -23.06 -15.84 -3.39
C ASN A 236 -21.59 -16.29 -3.41
N ALA A 237 -21.33 -17.56 -3.10
CA ALA A 237 -20.00 -18.16 -3.20
C ALA A 237 -19.46 -18.08 -4.65
N LEU A 238 -20.27 -18.48 -5.64
CA LEU A 238 -19.88 -18.43 -7.05
C LEU A 238 -19.64 -16.99 -7.54
N GLU A 239 -20.48 -16.04 -7.14
CA GLU A 239 -20.31 -14.62 -7.47
C GLU A 239 -19.01 -14.06 -6.88
N SER A 240 -18.72 -14.38 -5.62
CA SER A 240 -17.49 -13.97 -4.94
C SER A 240 -16.26 -14.60 -5.60
N ALA A 241 -16.32 -15.89 -5.97
CA ALA A 241 -15.23 -16.56 -6.68
C ALA A 241 -14.97 -15.96 -8.07
N SER A 242 -16.04 -15.66 -8.82
CA SER A 242 -15.95 -15.02 -10.14
C SER A 242 -15.34 -13.61 -10.03
N THR A 243 -15.71 -12.88 -8.98
CA THR A 243 -15.15 -11.55 -8.67
C THR A 243 -13.66 -11.68 -8.34
N ALA A 244 -13.28 -12.63 -7.48
CA ALA A 244 -11.87 -12.87 -7.13
C ALA A 244 -11.02 -13.18 -8.38
N ARG A 245 -11.50 -14.06 -9.26
CA ARG A 245 -10.81 -14.36 -10.53
C ARG A 245 -10.62 -13.10 -11.38
N ALA A 246 -11.70 -12.37 -11.64
CA ALA A 246 -11.66 -11.17 -12.48
C ALA A 246 -10.69 -10.11 -11.94
N GLU A 247 -10.71 -9.89 -10.62
CA GLU A 247 -9.81 -8.94 -9.96
C GLU A 247 -8.35 -9.41 -10.03
N TYR A 248 -8.04 -10.67 -9.76
CA TYR A 248 -6.65 -11.15 -9.87
C TYR A 248 -6.14 -11.20 -11.32
N GLU A 249 -6.99 -11.48 -12.31
CA GLU A 249 -6.62 -11.41 -13.75
C GLU A 249 -6.28 -9.97 -14.17
N GLN A 250 -7.07 -8.99 -13.71
CA GLN A 250 -6.78 -7.56 -13.92
C GLN A 250 -5.49 -7.14 -13.19
N GLY A 251 -5.31 -7.56 -11.94
CA GLY A 251 -4.09 -7.32 -11.18
C GLY A 251 -2.85 -7.87 -11.88
N GLN A 252 -2.92 -9.12 -12.37
CA GLN A 252 -1.83 -9.71 -13.16
C GLN A 252 -1.53 -8.91 -14.44
N THR A 253 -2.57 -8.42 -15.12
CA THR A 253 -2.41 -7.58 -16.32
C THR A 253 -1.67 -6.29 -15.99
N SER A 254 -2.12 -5.56 -14.95
CA SER A 254 -1.45 -4.33 -14.48
C SER A 254 -0.01 -4.57 -14.05
N LEU A 255 0.28 -5.68 -13.37
CA LEU A 255 1.64 -6.05 -12.99
C LEU A 255 2.56 -6.23 -14.21
N LEU A 256 2.10 -7.00 -15.20
CA LEU A 256 2.90 -7.29 -16.38
C LEU A 256 3.14 -6.02 -17.21
N GLU A 257 2.12 -5.18 -17.36
CA GLU A 257 2.26 -3.89 -18.03
C GLU A 257 3.21 -2.94 -17.28
N ALA A 258 3.12 -2.89 -15.94
CA ALA A 258 4.02 -2.09 -15.11
C ALA A 258 5.47 -2.53 -15.26
N ILE A 259 5.74 -3.84 -15.17
CA ILE A 259 7.09 -4.40 -15.34
C ILE A 259 7.66 -4.08 -16.72
N ASP A 260 6.84 -4.25 -17.77
CA ASP A 260 7.27 -3.98 -19.15
C ASP A 260 7.60 -2.49 -19.35
N LYS A 261 6.75 -1.57 -18.88
CA LYS A 261 7.02 -0.12 -18.96
C LYS A 261 8.20 0.31 -18.08
N GLN A 262 8.35 -0.30 -16.90
CA GLN A 262 9.43 0.03 -15.96
C GLN A 262 10.83 -0.23 -16.55
N ALA A 263 10.95 -1.20 -17.47
CA ALA A 263 12.21 -1.56 -18.11
C ALA A 263 12.80 -0.41 -18.96
N ASP A 264 11.93 0.43 -19.53
CA ASP A 264 12.29 1.51 -20.45
C ASP A 264 12.21 2.91 -19.82
N LEU A 265 12.03 2.99 -18.49
CA LEU A 265 11.88 4.27 -17.81
C LEU A 265 13.14 5.15 -17.93
N PRO A 266 12.99 6.45 -18.27
CA PRO A 266 14.09 7.39 -18.31
C PRO A 266 14.65 7.60 -16.90
N THR A 267 15.96 7.84 -16.79
CA THR A 267 16.55 8.22 -15.50
C THR A 267 16.14 9.65 -15.17
N LEU A 268 15.56 9.85 -13.98
CA LEU A 268 15.26 11.19 -13.47
C LEU A 268 16.58 11.89 -13.14
N SER A 269 16.71 13.14 -13.59
CA SER A 269 17.93 13.93 -13.36
C SER A 269 17.77 14.74 -12.09
N ASP A 270 18.80 14.78 -11.24
CA ASP A 270 18.82 15.68 -10.09
C ASP A 270 18.72 17.13 -10.60
N PRO A 271 17.69 17.90 -10.20
CA PRO A 271 17.50 19.28 -10.65
C PRO A 271 18.67 20.21 -10.27
N ASN A 272 19.53 19.81 -9.31
CA ASN A 272 20.72 20.54 -8.91
C ASN A 272 21.97 20.25 -9.77
N GLN A 273 21.92 19.28 -10.69
CA GLN A 273 23.04 18.96 -11.57
C GLN A 273 22.99 19.73 -12.90
N THR A 274 24.11 20.34 -13.28
CA THR A 274 24.22 21.12 -14.53
C THR A 274 24.27 20.19 -15.74
N ALA A 275 23.13 20.00 -16.42
CA ALA A 275 23.06 19.19 -17.62
C ALA A 275 23.80 19.84 -18.82
N VAL A 276 24.57 19.04 -19.58
CA VAL A 276 25.22 19.47 -20.83
C VAL A 276 24.18 19.51 -21.96
N ARG A 277 23.95 20.70 -22.53
CA ARG A 277 22.88 20.99 -23.50
C ARG A 277 23.26 20.68 -24.95
N SER A 278 22.23 20.34 -25.76
CA SER A 278 22.22 20.58 -27.21
C SER A 278 21.41 21.86 -27.49
N PRO A 279 21.87 22.80 -28.32
CA PRO A 279 21.20 24.09 -28.55
C PRO A 279 19.79 24.01 -29.17
N ASP A 280 19.47 22.90 -29.82
CA ASP A 280 18.24 22.71 -30.62
C ASP A 280 17.28 21.63 -30.03
N GLY A 281 17.46 21.23 -28.77
CA GLY A 281 16.64 20.19 -28.10
C GLY A 281 15.79 20.72 -26.94
N PRO A 282 14.89 19.88 -26.37
CA PRO A 282 14.06 20.25 -25.21
C PRO A 282 14.94 20.65 -24.01
N SER A 283 14.38 21.51 -23.15
CA SER A 283 15.05 21.95 -21.92
C SER A 283 15.27 20.76 -20.96
N ALA A 284 16.22 20.91 -20.04
CA ALA A 284 16.45 19.89 -19.00
C ALA A 284 15.19 19.68 -18.15
N GLU A 285 14.43 20.75 -17.90
CA GLU A 285 13.16 20.70 -17.17
C GLU A 285 12.08 19.96 -17.97
N GLU A 286 11.94 20.26 -19.27
CA GLU A 286 11.00 19.53 -20.14
C GLU A 286 11.31 18.03 -20.17
N THR A 287 12.59 17.65 -20.23
CA THR A 287 13.03 16.25 -20.20
C THR A 287 12.74 15.61 -18.83
N ASN A 288 12.95 16.35 -17.74
CA ASN A 288 12.68 15.87 -16.38
C ASN A 288 11.18 15.66 -16.15
N GLN A 289 10.33 16.59 -16.58
CA GLN A 289 8.87 16.46 -16.46
C GLN A 289 8.33 15.30 -17.28
N GLN A 290 8.83 15.10 -18.50
CA GLN A 290 8.51 13.90 -19.30
C GLN A 290 8.93 12.62 -18.59
N GLY A 291 10.10 12.63 -17.93
CA GLY A 291 10.55 11.53 -17.12
C GLY A 291 9.63 11.26 -15.93
N LYS A 292 9.25 12.30 -15.17
CA LYS A 292 8.32 12.17 -14.04
C LYS A 292 6.97 11.61 -14.47
N ALA A 293 6.42 12.08 -15.60
CA ALA A 293 5.15 11.57 -16.15
C ALA A 293 5.25 10.08 -16.50
N ALA A 294 6.33 9.65 -17.17
CA ALA A 294 6.54 8.24 -17.47
C ALA A 294 6.65 7.37 -16.20
N HIS A 295 7.32 7.86 -15.16
CA HIS A 295 7.37 7.14 -13.89
C HIS A 295 6.02 7.15 -13.15
N ALA A 296 5.26 8.24 -13.22
CA ALA A 296 3.93 8.34 -12.61
C ALA A 296 2.92 7.37 -13.24
N GLU A 297 2.97 7.20 -14.57
CA GLU A 297 2.18 6.19 -15.29
C GLU A 297 2.47 4.76 -14.79
N VAL A 298 3.75 4.44 -14.55
CA VAL A 298 4.13 3.14 -13.96
C VAL A 298 3.69 3.03 -12.50
N ALA A 299 3.77 4.11 -11.72
CA ALA A 299 3.29 4.13 -10.35
C ALA A 299 1.78 3.89 -10.26
N GLU A 300 0.99 4.47 -11.17
CA GLU A 300 -0.46 4.24 -11.28
C GLU A 300 -0.78 2.76 -11.56
N LEU A 301 -0.01 2.10 -12.45
CA LEU A 301 -0.20 0.67 -12.72
C LEU A 301 0.07 -0.20 -11.46
N PHE A 302 1.07 0.17 -10.65
CA PHE A 302 1.34 -0.54 -9.39
C PHE A 302 0.25 -0.30 -8.34
N THR A 303 -0.32 0.91 -8.23
CA THR A 303 -1.45 1.16 -7.31
C THR A 303 -2.73 0.49 -7.80
N ASN A 304 -2.97 0.41 -9.11
CA ASN A 304 -4.06 -0.39 -9.70
C ASN A 304 -3.90 -1.89 -9.39
N LEU A 305 -2.67 -2.43 -9.50
CA LEU A 305 -2.37 -3.80 -9.07
C LEU A 305 -2.72 -4.02 -7.59
N SER A 306 -2.35 -3.08 -6.71
CA SER A 306 -2.66 -3.18 -5.28
C SER A 306 -4.17 -3.19 -5.02
N LEU A 307 -4.95 -2.34 -5.70
CA LEU A 307 -6.41 -2.31 -5.58
C LEU A 307 -7.04 -3.63 -6.03
N HIS A 308 -6.68 -4.12 -7.21
CA HIS A 308 -7.18 -5.38 -7.73
C HIS A 308 -6.81 -6.57 -6.84
N THR A 309 -5.59 -6.59 -6.30
CA THR A 309 -5.18 -7.64 -5.35
C THR A 309 -6.00 -7.59 -4.06
N ALA A 310 -6.25 -6.39 -3.50
CA ALA A 310 -7.06 -6.22 -2.30
C ALA A 310 -8.52 -6.65 -2.52
N ASN A 311 -9.12 -6.27 -3.66
CA ASN A 311 -10.46 -6.70 -4.04
C ASN A 311 -10.54 -8.22 -4.21
N GLY A 312 -9.55 -8.82 -4.87
CA GLY A 312 -9.44 -10.27 -5.03
C GLY A 312 -9.34 -11.00 -3.69
N ASN A 313 -8.51 -10.49 -2.76
CA ASN A 313 -8.36 -11.05 -1.41
C ASN A 313 -9.68 -11.00 -0.64
N LYS A 314 -10.38 -9.85 -0.67
CA LYS A 314 -11.68 -9.69 -0.02
C LYS A 314 -12.72 -10.66 -0.62
N ALA A 315 -12.81 -10.73 -1.94
CA ALA A 315 -13.74 -11.63 -2.62
C ALA A 315 -13.44 -13.11 -2.33
N THR A 316 -12.17 -13.47 -2.16
CA THR A 316 -11.75 -14.82 -1.73
C THR A 316 -12.27 -15.13 -0.32
N ILE A 317 -12.18 -14.18 0.62
CA ILE A 317 -12.71 -14.33 1.98
C ILE A 317 -14.25 -14.43 1.96
N ASP A 318 -14.93 -13.61 1.14
CA ASP A 318 -16.39 -13.65 0.98
C ASP A 318 -16.87 -15.00 0.43
N LEU A 319 -16.11 -15.59 -0.51
CA LEU A 319 -16.30 -16.97 -0.98
C LEU A 319 -16.15 -17.98 0.18
N MET A 320 -15.08 -17.88 0.97
CA MET A 320 -14.85 -18.80 2.10
C MET A 320 -15.94 -18.72 3.17
N ILE A 321 -16.45 -17.51 3.46
CA ILE A 321 -17.59 -17.29 4.35
C ILE A 321 -18.83 -17.99 3.82
N SER A 322 -19.22 -17.70 2.58
CA SER A 322 -20.43 -18.27 1.97
C SER A 322 -20.35 -19.81 1.90
N SER A 323 -19.16 -20.35 1.62
CA SER A 323 -18.90 -21.79 1.57
C SER A 323 -18.97 -22.43 2.97
N THR A 324 -18.45 -21.75 3.99
CA THR A 324 -18.51 -22.23 5.39
C THR A 324 -19.93 -22.17 5.94
N GLU A 325 -20.70 -21.13 5.63
CA GLU A 325 -22.13 -21.07 5.97
C GLU A 325 -22.93 -22.17 5.29
N LEU A 326 -22.60 -22.48 4.03
CA LEU A 326 -23.21 -23.59 3.30
C LEU A 326 -22.87 -24.93 3.96
N GLU A 327 -21.62 -25.14 4.36
CA GLU A 327 -21.18 -26.34 5.10
C GLU A 327 -21.95 -26.48 6.43
N LEU A 328 -22.10 -25.38 7.18
CA LEU A 328 -22.86 -25.36 8.43
C LEU A 328 -24.34 -25.73 8.23
N LYS A 329 -24.94 -25.40 7.08
CA LYS A 329 -26.31 -25.81 6.74
C LYS A 329 -26.42 -27.26 6.27
N LEU A 330 -25.32 -27.86 5.79
CA LEU A 330 -25.30 -29.22 5.25
C LEU A 330 -24.87 -30.28 6.29
N THR A 331 -24.13 -29.86 7.32
CA THR A 331 -23.61 -30.77 8.36
C THR A 331 -24.70 -31.49 9.13
N ASP A 332 -24.42 -32.74 9.53
CA ASP A 332 -25.24 -33.51 10.47
C ASP A 332 -24.83 -33.28 11.93
N ALA A 333 -23.76 -32.51 12.15
CA ALA A 333 -23.29 -32.16 13.48
C ALA A 333 -24.38 -31.38 14.24
N LYS A 334 -24.58 -31.74 15.51
CA LYS A 334 -25.60 -31.08 16.34
C LYS A 334 -25.05 -29.78 16.91
N PRO A 335 -25.89 -28.74 17.09
CA PRO A 335 -25.50 -27.55 17.82
C PRO A 335 -24.88 -27.89 19.18
N GLY A 336 -23.69 -27.34 19.45
CA GLY A 336 -22.89 -27.60 20.65
C GLY A 336 -22.07 -28.89 20.64
N SER A 337 -22.04 -29.63 19.52
CA SER A 337 -21.06 -30.70 19.31
C SER A 337 -19.70 -30.12 18.88
N PRO A 338 -18.56 -30.78 19.18
CA PRO A 338 -17.24 -30.25 18.80
C PRO A 338 -17.10 -29.93 17.30
N GLU A 339 -17.66 -30.78 16.44
CA GLU A 339 -17.64 -30.56 14.99
C GLU A 339 -18.45 -29.33 14.57
N TYR A 340 -19.63 -29.12 15.16
CA TYR A 340 -20.45 -27.94 14.88
C TYR A 340 -19.78 -26.66 15.38
N THR A 341 -19.23 -26.69 16.60
CA THR A 341 -18.49 -25.57 17.19
C THR A 341 -17.26 -25.20 16.36
N ALA A 342 -16.52 -26.18 15.83
CA ALA A 342 -15.37 -25.91 14.96
C ALA A 342 -15.74 -25.18 13.66
N ILE A 343 -16.90 -25.48 13.06
CA ILE A 343 -17.39 -24.76 11.87
C ILE A 343 -17.80 -23.33 12.23
N GLU A 344 -18.48 -23.13 13.37
CA GLU A 344 -18.85 -21.80 13.87
C GLU A 344 -17.62 -20.94 14.16
N GLU A 345 -16.61 -21.48 14.86
CA GLU A 345 -15.36 -20.78 15.15
C GLU A 345 -14.60 -20.40 13.87
N ARG A 346 -14.57 -21.29 12.87
CA ARG A 346 -13.98 -20.97 11.56
C ARG A 346 -14.74 -19.84 10.86
N LEU A 347 -16.07 -19.84 10.93
CA LEU A 347 -16.88 -18.78 10.34
C LEU A 347 -16.63 -17.42 11.02
N GLU A 348 -16.54 -17.40 12.34
CA GLU A 348 -16.23 -16.19 13.12
C GLU A 348 -14.83 -15.65 12.79
N GLY A 349 -13.83 -16.54 12.64
CA GLY A 349 -12.50 -16.17 12.18
C GLY A 349 -12.50 -15.56 10.78
N LEU A 350 -13.26 -16.14 9.84
CA LEU A 350 -13.40 -15.60 8.48
C LEU A 350 -14.11 -14.24 8.46
N GLN A 351 -15.14 -14.04 9.29
CA GLN A 351 -15.82 -12.74 9.43
C GLN A 351 -14.89 -11.65 9.98
N THR A 352 -13.99 -12.02 10.89
CA THR A 352 -12.93 -11.12 11.36
C THR A 352 -11.97 -10.73 10.21
N LEU A 353 -11.53 -11.71 9.42
CA LEU A 353 -10.69 -11.48 8.24
C LEU A 353 -11.40 -10.64 7.16
N GLN A 354 -12.73 -10.77 7.01
CA GLN A 354 -13.51 -9.95 6.07
C GLN A 354 -13.42 -8.46 6.43
N GLY A 355 -13.49 -8.13 7.72
CA GLY A 355 -13.29 -6.76 8.21
C GLY A 355 -11.89 -6.22 7.88
N ALA A 356 -10.86 -7.03 8.13
CA ALA A 356 -9.48 -6.67 7.80
C ALA A 356 -9.26 -6.47 6.29
N ALA A 357 -9.82 -7.35 5.45
CA ALA A 357 -9.74 -7.24 3.99
C ALA A 357 -10.50 -6.02 3.45
N ALA A 358 -11.63 -5.66 4.05
CA ALA A 358 -12.35 -4.42 3.69
C ALA A 358 -11.51 -3.16 4.00
N ASN A 359 -10.77 -3.17 5.12
CA ASN A 359 -9.83 -2.10 5.43
C ASN A 359 -8.69 -2.05 4.40
N GLN A 360 -8.13 -3.20 4.01
CA GLN A 360 -7.09 -3.26 2.96
C GLN A 360 -7.59 -2.70 1.62
N VAL A 361 -8.84 -2.99 1.21
CA VAL A 361 -9.45 -2.38 0.02
C VAL A 361 -9.52 -0.86 0.16
N THR A 362 -10.00 -0.35 1.28
CA THR A 362 -10.11 1.11 1.53
C THR A 362 -8.75 1.81 1.42
N LEU A 363 -7.68 1.19 1.91
CA LEU A 363 -6.32 1.73 1.80
C LEU A 363 -5.79 1.65 0.36
N ALA A 364 -6.03 0.54 -0.33
CA ALA A 364 -5.62 0.38 -1.73
C ALA A 364 -6.35 1.37 -2.65
N GLU A 365 -7.63 1.66 -2.40
CA GLU A 365 -8.39 2.73 -3.08
C GLU A 365 -7.76 4.10 -2.85
N ALA A 366 -7.37 4.43 -1.62
CA ALA A 366 -6.69 5.69 -1.33
C ALA A 366 -5.35 5.82 -2.08
N TYR A 367 -4.57 4.74 -2.16
CA TYR A 367 -3.34 4.72 -2.96
C TYR A 367 -3.60 4.80 -4.47
N GLN A 368 -4.68 4.20 -4.96
CA GLN A 368 -5.07 4.28 -6.36
C GLN A 368 -5.46 5.72 -6.73
N GLU A 369 -6.27 6.40 -5.91
CA GLU A 369 -6.60 7.81 -6.08
C GLU A 369 -5.36 8.71 -6.06
N TYR A 370 -4.41 8.42 -5.17
CA TYR A 370 -3.10 9.08 -5.17
C TYR A 370 -2.32 8.83 -6.47
N GLY A 371 -2.28 7.59 -6.97
CA GLY A 371 -1.58 7.26 -8.22
C GLY A 371 -2.16 7.99 -9.44
N VAL A 372 -3.48 8.05 -9.54
CA VAL A 372 -4.19 8.82 -10.58
C VAL A 372 -3.86 10.30 -10.47
N ALA A 373 -3.99 10.89 -9.27
CA ALA A 373 -3.71 12.31 -9.06
C ALA A 373 -2.24 12.65 -9.36
N GLN A 374 -1.31 11.74 -9.06
CA GLN A 374 0.11 11.89 -9.39
C GLN A 374 0.36 11.87 -10.89
N ALA A 375 -0.25 10.93 -11.62
CA ALA A 375 -0.15 10.84 -13.08
C ALA A 375 -0.73 12.09 -13.76
N GLU A 376 -1.95 12.51 -13.37
CA GLU A 376 -2.59 13.72 -13.88
C GLU A 376 -1.76 14.99 -13.60
N ALA A 377 -1.13 15.07 -12.42
CA ALA A 377 -0.26 16.18 -12.07
C ALA A 377 1.01 16.22 -12.91
N ALA A 378 1.62 15.07 -13.17
CA ALA A 378 2.81 14.98 -14.02
C ALA A 378 2.50 15.28 -15.49
N ASP A 379 1.37 14.79 -16.02
CA ASP A 379 0.91 15.07 -17.39
C ASP A 379 0.60 16.55 -17.61
N LEU A 380 -0.02 17.19 -16.61
CA LEU A 380 -0.24 18.63 -16.65
C LEU A 380 1.10 19.37 -16.68
N ALA A 381 2.08 18.96 -15.86
CA ALA A 381 3.41 19.59 -15.84
C ALA A 381 4.13 19.48 -17.20
N VAL A 382 4.03 18.33 -17.89
CA VAL A 382 4.53 18.14 -19.26
C VAL A 382 3.87 19.09 -20.25
N THR A 383 2.57 19.35 -20.10
CA THR A 383 1.82 20.26 -20.98
C THR A 383 2.14 21.73 -20.69
N MET A 384 2.31 22.08 -19.42
CA MET A 384 2.50 23.47 -18.96
C MET A 384 3.91 23.99 -19.23
N GLU A 385 4.95 23.16 -19.05
CA GLU A 385 6.34 23.64 -19.10
C GLU A 385 6.71 24.28 -20.46
N PRO A 386 6.35 23.72 -21.63
CA PRO A 386 6.60 24.37 -22.92
C PRO A 386 5.86 25.71 -23.07
N LEU A 387 4.63 25.81 -22.57
CA LEU A 387 3.84 27.04 -22.63
C LEU A 387 4.45 28.14 -21.74
N LYS A 388 4.91 27.76 -20.54
CA LYS A 388 5.65 28.64 -19.62
C LYS A 388 6.94 29.17 -20.26
N GLN A 389 7.72 28.32 -20.94
CA GLN A 389 8.92 28.76 -21.65
C GLN A 389 8.60 29.73 -22.80
N GLN A 390 7.50 29.52 -23.53
CA GLN A 390 7.04 30.44 -24.57
C GLN A 390 6.59 31.80 -24.00
N LEU A 391 5.86 31.79 -22.87
CA LEU A 391 5.45 33.00 -22.15
C LEU A 391 6.67 33.79 -21.63
N LEU A 392 7.66 33.10 -21.07
CA LEU A 392 8.92 33.70 -20.62
C LEU A 392 9.69 34.33 -21.80
N ALA A 393 9.84 33.61 -22.92
CA ALA A 393 10.50 34.11 -24.11
C ALA A 393 9.81 35.36 -24.68
N GLN A 394 8.47 35.38 -24.69
CA GLN A 394 7.69 36.55 -25.11
C GLN A 394 7.91 37.75 -24.16
N ALA A 395 7.96 37.51 -22.85
CA ALA A 395 8.26 38.56 -21.87
C ALA A 395 9.68 39.12 -22.04
N GLN A 396 10.66 38.26 -22.34
CA GLN A 396 12.03 38.66 -22.64
C GLN A 396 12.13 39.50 -23.92
N GLU A 397 11.40 39.14 -24.97
CA GLU A 397 11.36 39.94 -26.21
C GLU A 397 10.74 41.32 -25.97
N ARG A 398 9.67 41.39 -25.16
CA ARG A 398 8.99 42.65 -24.83
C ARG A 398 9.84 43.57 -23.95
N ASN A 399 10.51 43.02 -22.94
CA ASN A 399 11.26 43.79 -21.95
C ASN A 399 12.65 43.18 -21.68
N PRO A 400 13.59 43.24 -22.64
CA PRO A 400 14.87 42.52 -22.55
C PRO A 400 15.76 42.98 -21.38
N HIS A 401 15.59 44.21 -20.91
CA HIS A 401 16.36 44.79 -19.81
C HIS A 401 16.02 44.16 -18.44
N HIS A 402 14.81 43.62 -18.25
CA HIS A 402 14.45 42.89 -17.02
C HIS A 402 15.13 41.52 -16.91
N PHE A 403 15.81 41.07 -17.97
CA PHE A 403 16.50 39.78 -18.05
C PHE A 403 18.02 39.98 -18.24
N ASP A 404 18.51 41.22 -18.11
CA ASP A 404 19.94 41.50 -18.10
C ASP A 404 20.51 41.24 -16.70
N TRP A 405 21.28 40.15 -16.57
CA TRP A 405 21.88 39.75 -15.29
C TRP A 405 22.87 40.79 -14.73
N GLU A 406 23.44 41.64 -15.58
CA GLU A 406 24.30 42.74 -15.12
C GLU A 406 23.50 43.96 -14.65
N GLY A 407 22.16 43.93 -14.76
CA GLY A 407 21.27 45.02 -14.39
C GLY A 407 21.10 46.06 -15.49
N TYR A 408 20.26 47.06 -15.24
CA TYR A 408 19.99 48.15 -16.16
C TYR A 408 19.86 49.49 -15.43
N THR A 409 19.73 50.59 -16.18
CA THR A 409 19.39 51.89 -15.60
C THR A 409 17.88 52.10 -15.71
N ASN A 410 17.20 52.25 -14.57
CA ASN A 410 15.76 52.39 -14.51
C ASN A 410 15.29 53.78 -15.01
N GLY A 411 13.97 53.99 -15.08
CA GLY A 411 13.38 55.25 -15.54
C GLY A 411 13.69 56.48 -14.68
N ARG A 412 14.21 56.28 -13.45
CA ARG A 412 14.68 57.35 -12.54
C ARG A 412 16.16 57.70 -12.75
N GLY A 413 16.87 56.96 -13.61
CA GLY A 413 18.30 57.16 -13.85
C GLY A 413 19.21 56.43 -12.84
N GLU A 414 18.63 55.55 -12.02
CA GLU A 414 19.34 54.77 -11.01
C GLU A 414 19.70 53.41 -11.59
N PHE A 415 20.89 52.90 -11.25
CA PHE A 415 21.34 51.59 -11.69
C PHE A 415 20.77 50.52 -10.77
N THR A 416 20.13 49.50 -11.33
CA THR A 416 19.44 48.46 -10.56
C THR A 416 20.39 47.55 -9.77
N GLY A 417 21.67 47.54 -10.14
CA GLY A 417 22.58 46.48 -9.71
C GLY A 417 22.29 45.15 -10.41
N LYS A 418 23.13 44.15 -10.12
CA LYS A 418 23.00 42.81 -10.72
C LYS A 418 21.73 42.11 -10.24
N ILE A 419 21.22 41.20 -11.07
CA ILE A 419 20.19 40.25 -10.64
C ILE A 419 20.83 39.25 -9.67
N LYS A 420 20.23 39.09 -8.50
CA LYS A 420 20.60 38.11 -7.46
C LYS A 420 19.93 36.77 -7.71
N SER A 421 18.64 36.80 -8.06
CA SER A 421 17.83 35.64 -8.46
C SER A 421 16.69 36.07 -9.38
N GLN A 422 16.19 35.13 -10.18
CA GLN A 422 15.03 35.31 -11.03
C GLN A 422 14.28 33.99 -11.16
N ASP A 423 13.02 34.00 -10.75
CA ASP A 423 12.16 32.81 -10.68
C ASP A 423 10.80 33.07 -11.32
N ILE A 424 10.08 32.00 -11.68
CA ILE A 424 8.70 32.08 -12.16
C ILE A 424 7.80 31.52 -11.07
N VAL A 425 6.90 32.36 -10.55
CA VAL A 425 5.93 31.99 -9.52
C VAL A 425 4.53 31.92 -10.11
N GLU A 426 3.70 31.04 -9.55
CA GLU A 426 2.27 31.02 -9.79
C GLU A 426 1.56 31.67 -8.60
N GLU A 427 0.65 32.60 -8.87
CA GLU A 427 -0.26 33.13 -7.86
C GLU A 427 -1.66 33.30 -8.44
N ASN A 428 -2.65 32.70 -7.76
CA ASN A 428 -4.05 32.69 -8.18
C ASN A 428 -4.22 32.21 -9.63
N GLY A 429 -3.48 31.18 -10.03
CA GLY A 429 -3.46 30.65 -11.39
C GLY A 429 -2.79 31.55 -12.43
N GLN A 430 -2.12 32.64 -12.06
CA GLN A 430 -1.38 33.50 -12.99
C GLN A 430 0.12 33.37 -12.77
N LEU A 431 0.90 33.41 -13.86
CA LEU A 431 2.34 33.34 -13.81
C LEU A 431 2.97 34.72 -13.69
N TYR A 432 4.03 34.82 -12.90
CA TYR A 432 4.85 36.02 -12.74
C TYR A 432 6.33 35.67 -12.75
N VAL A 433 7.16 36.53 -13.35
CA VAL A 433 8.61 36.53 -13.13
C VAL A 433 8.91 37.40 -11.93
N VAL A 434 9.53 36.82 -10.91
CA VAL A 434 10.01 37.50 -9.70
C VAL A 434 11.52 37.64 -9.82
N THR A 435 12.03 38.87 -9.80
CA THR A 435 13.46 39.18 -9.96
C THR A 435 13.96 39.97 -8.76
N VAL A 436 15.00 39.47 -8.10
CA VAL A 436 15.65 40.14 -6.97
C VAL A 436 16.86 40.91 -7.47
N TYR A 437 16.89 42.22 -7.28
CA TYR A 437 18.00 43.08 -7.68
C TYR A 437 18.92 43.40 -6.49
N GLU A 438 20.17 43.75 -6.77
CA GLU A 438 21.14 44.12 -5.73
C GLU A 438 20.83 45.49 -5.10
N ASN A 439 20.43 46.48 -5.91
CA ASN A 439 20.39 47.89 -5.48
C ASN A 439 19.09 48.63 -5.80
N ASP A 440 18.23 48.12 -6.70
CA ASP A 440 16.97 48.80 -7.01
C ASP A 440 15.98 48.70 -5.86
N THR A 441 15.01 49.61 -5.83
CA THR A 441 13.95 49.64 -4.83
C THR A 441 12.59 49.80 -5.50
N PHE A 442 11.78 48.77 -5.34
CA PHE A 442 10.39 48.67 -5.73
C PHE A 442 9.52 48.81 -4.50
N THR A 443 8.27 49.21 -4.70
CA THR A 443 7.27 49.25 -3.63
C THR A 443 6.44 47.98 -3.75
N ASP A 444 6.33 47.22 -2.66
CA ASP A 444 5.50 46.03 -2.61
C ASP A 444 4.00 46.37 -2.42
N GLU A 445 3.17 45.32 -2.29
CA GLU A 445 1.72 45.44 -2.10
C GLU A 445 1.30 46.11 -0.78
N ASN A 446 2.18 46.14 0.21
CA ASN A 446 1.96 46.77 1.52
C ASN A 446 2.47 48.21 1.58
N GLY A 447 3.16 48.67 0.53
CA GLY A 447 3.75 49.99 0.47
C GLY A 447 5.18 50.06 1.00
N ASP A 448 5.81 48.90 1.26
CA ASP A 448 7.16 48.81 1.79
C ASP A 448 8.20 48.73 0.65
N ASP A 449 9.38 49.26 0.92
CA ASP A 449 10.51 49.25 -0.01
C ASP A 449 11.15 47.86 -0.05
N THR A 450 11.17 47.25 -1.24
CA THR A 450 11.73 45.92 -1.51
C THR A 450 12.68 45.95 -2.70
N ASN A 451 13.66 45.06 -2.75
CA ASN A 451 14.54 44.89 -3.91
C ASN A 451 13.99 43.88 -4.94
N VAL A 452 12.72 43.47 -4.77
CA VAL A 452 12.05 42.47 -5.58
C VAL A 452 11.13 43.14 -6.61
N HIS A 453 11.31 42.78 -7.89
CA HIS A 453 10.43 43.18 -8.98
C HIS A 453 9.61 42.00 -9.45
N LYS A 454 8.29 42.19 -9.57
CA LYS A 454 7.37 41.16 -10.04
C LYS A 454 6.70 41.58 -11.34
N SER A 455 6.86 40.76 -12.38
CA SER A 455 6.30 41.00 -13.72
C SER A 455 5.33 39.90 -14.09
N ALA A 456 4.06 40.23 -14.34
CA ALA A 456 3.10 39.26 -14.83
C ALA A 456 3.48 38.72 -16.22
N LEU A 457 3.40 37.40 -16.38
CA LEU A 457 3.51 36.68 -17.64
C LEU A 457 2.12 36.41 -18.24
N THR A 458 1.12 36.20 -17.39
CA THR A 458 -0.26 35.89 -17.78
C THR A 458 -1.25 36.83 -17.08
N TYR A 459 -2.47 36.91 -17.60
CA TYR A 459 -3.51 37.83 -17.15
C TYR A 459 -4.91 37.21 -17.29
N ASP A 460 -5.80 37.50 -16.34
CA ASP A 460 -7.22 37.17 -16.46
C ASP A 460 -7.83 37.84 -17.71
N LEU A 461 -8.57 37.08 -18.52
CA LEU A 461 -9.24 37.59 -19.72
C LEU A 461 -10.28 38.67 -19.40
N ASN A 462 -10.84 38.65 -18.19
CA ASN A 462 -11.90 39.54 -17.75
C ASN A 462 -11.39 40.79 -17.02
N ASP A 463 -10.09 40.91 -16.75
CA ASP A 463 -9.56 42.09 -16.04
C ASP A 463 -9.52 43.34 -16.95
N GLU A 464 -10.57 44.16 -16.88
CA GLU A 464 -10.66 45.40 -17.65
C GLU A 464 -9.53 46.41 -17.38
N GLY A 465 -8.79 46.26 -16.27
CA GLY A 465 -7.61 47.06 -15.93
C GLY A 465 -6.37 46.71 -16.76
N ILE A 466 -6.34 45.52 -17.38
CA ILE A 466 -5.22 45.08 -18.23
C ILE A 466 -5.50 45.42 -19.69
N ARG A 467 -4.46 45.87 -20.38
CA ARG A 467 -4.52 46.19 -21.82
C ARG A 467 -5.00 44.99 -22.63
N GLU A 468 -5.88 45.27 -23.60
CA GLU A 468 -6.54 44.25 -24.42
C GLU A 468 -5.55 43.37 -25.18
N ASP A 469 -4.41 43.90 -25.63
CA ASP A 469 -3.39 43.15 -26.36
C ASP A 469 -2.61 42.16 -25.48
N PHE A 470 -2.53 42.40 -24.17
CA PHE A 470 -1.96 41.45 -23.21
C PHE A 470 -2.99 40.40 -22.80
N ARG A 471 -4.24 40.82 -22.51
CA ARG A 471 -5.33 39.89 -22.17
C ARG A 471 -5.63 38.92 -23.30
N ASN A 472 -5.71 39.42 -24.53
CA ASN A 472 -6.08 38.61 -25.69
C ASN A 472 -4.88 37.99 -26.42
N ASP A 473 -3.69 38.03 -25.83
CA ASP A 473 -2.51 37.37 -26.39
C ASP A 473 -2.77 35.87 -26.60
N PRO A 474 -2.38 35.27 -27.74
CA PRO A 474 -2.62 33.86 -28.00
C PRO A 474 -2.01 32.91 -26.96
N LEU A 475 -0.84 33.24 -26.37
CA LEU A 475 -0.23 32.43 -25.33
C LEU A 475 -0.98 32.59 -24.00
N ASN A 476 -1.41 33.82 -23.68
CA ASN A 476 -2.25 34.05 -22.52
C ASN A 476 -3.56 33.26 -22.62
N LYS A 477 -4.23 33.26 -23.78
CA LYS A 477 -5.46 32.47 -23.97
C LYS A 477 -5.24 30.97 -23.79
N GLN A 478 -4.14 30.43 -24.33
CA GLN A 478 -3.78 29.02 -24.12
C GLN A 478 -3.57 28.71 -22.64
N TRP A 479 -2.92 29.62 -21.90
CA TRP A 479 -2.78 29.48 -20.45
C TRP A 479 -4.14 29.47 -19.75
N GLN A 480 -5.02 30.44 -20.04
CA GLN A 480 -6.35 30.51 -19.41
C GLN A 480 -7.25 29.32 -19.79
N GLU A 481 -7.13 28.78 -21.01
CA GLU A 481 -7.82 27.55 -21.42
C GLU A 481 -7.31 26.33 -20.64
N MET A 482 -6.00 26.23 -20.42
CA MET A 482 -5.40 25.20 -19.58
C MET A 482 -5.87 25.33 -18.11
N LEU A 483 -5.84 26.54 -17.54
CA LEU A 483 -6.39 26.82 -16.20
C LEU A 483 -7.87 26.41 -16.08
N ALA A 484 -8.65 26.68 -17.12
CA ALA A 484 -10.07 26.32 -17.12
C ALA A 484 -10.27 24.79 -17.23
N SER A 485 -9.35 24.07 -17.88
CA SER A 485 -9.42 22.60 -18.01
C SER A 485 -9.17 21.86 -16.69
N THR A 486 -8.43 22.48 -15.78
CA THR A 486 -8.18 21.94 -14.43
C THR A 486 -9.33 22.30 -13.46
N GLN A 487 -10.20 23.24 -13.82
CA GLN A 487 -11.35 23.61 -13.00
C GLN A 487 -12.54 22.68 -13.35
N ASP A 488 -12.87 21.73 -12.47
CA ASP A 488 -14.07 20.91 -12.66
C ASP A 488 -15.32 21.82 -12.73
N ILE A 489 -15.99 21.76 -13.88
CA ILE A 489 -17.15 22.58 -14.26
C ILE A 489 -18.44 22.11 -13.54
N SER A 490 -18.36 21.03 -12.74
CA SER A 490 -19.52 20.45 -12.05
C SER A 490 -19.84 21.07 -10.67
N SER A 491 -18.97 21.92 -10.11
CA SER A 491 -19.15 22.47 -8.75
C SER A 491 -18.77 23.95 -8.54
N ALA A 492 -19.39 24.86 -9.31
CA ALA A 492 -19.56 26.30 -9.01
C ALA A 492 -18.29 27.19 -8.86
N PRO A 493 -18.39 28.53 -9.02
CA PRO A 493 -17.23 29.38 -9.27
C PRO A 493 -16.51 29.82 -7.98
N VAL A 494 -15.18 29.79 -8.03
CA VAL A 494 -14.20 30.39 -7.08
C VAL A 494 -14.14 29.73 -5.70
N CYS A 495 -12.98 29.13 -5.38
CA CYS A 495 -12.56 28.67 -4.04
C CYS A 495 -13.57 27.79 -3.28
N THR A 496 -13.67 26.51 -3.63
CA THR A 496 -14.25 25.49 -2.74
C THR A 496 -13.32 24.27 -2.61
N PRO A 497 -13.45 23.45 -1.56
CA PRO A 497 -12.45 22.46 -1.09
C PRO A 497 -12.05 21.34 -2.07
N ASN A 498 -12.59 21.32 -3.29
CA ASN A 498 -12.33 20.32 -4.33
C ASN A 498 -11.97 20.97 -5.68
N GLY A 499 -11.44 22.19 -5.69
CA GLY A 499 -10.97 22.86 -6.92
C GLY A 499 -9.63 22.28 -7.39
N THR A 500 -9.67 21.41 -8.39
CA THR A 500 -8.55 20.58 -8.87
C THR A 500 -7.50 21.36 -9.69
N GLY A 501 -6.66 22.19 -9.05
CA GLY A 501 -5.28 22.23 -9.53
C GLY A 501 -4.69 20.82 -9.37
N SER A 502 -3.93 20.30 -10.34
CA SER A 502 -3.50 18.89 -10.29
C SER A 502 -2.61 18.59 -9.07
N GLN A 503 -1.84 19.58 -8.59
CA GLN A 503 -1.05 19.45 -7.36
C GLN A 503 -1.93 19.51 -6.09
N SER A 504 -2.96 20.37 -6.05
CA SER A 504 -3.92 20.37 -4.94
C SER A 504 -4.71 19.06 -4.84
N ALA A 505 -5.08 18.46 -5.99
CA ALA A 505 -5.70 17.14 -6.04
C ALA A 505 -4.75 16.04 -5.52
N LEU A 506 -3.47 16.10 -5.89
CA LEU A 506 -2.44 15.21 -5.38
C LEU A 506 -2.30 15.35 -3.86
N ASP A 507 -2.22 16.56 -3.30
CA ASP A 507 -2.16 16.77 -1.86
C ASP A 507 -3.42 16.28 -1.14
N ALA A 508 -4.61 16.47 -1.73
CA ALA A 508 -5.85 15.91 -1.17
C ALA A 508 -5.78 14.37 -1.11
N ALA A 509 -5.26 13.73 -2.16
CA ALA A 509 -5.07 12.28 -2.20
C ALA A 509 -4.02 11.81 -1.17
N LYS A 510 -2.92 12.55 -0.99
CA LYS A 510 -1.93 12.28 0.07
C LYS A 510 -2.56 12.35 1.46
N SER A 511 -3.35 13.40 1.72
CA SER A 511 -4.12 13.53 2.97
C SER A 511 -5.04 12.33 3.18
N LYS A 512 -5.70 11.85 2.13
CA LYS A 512 -6.58 10.68 2.23
C LYS A 512 -5.82 9.41 2.60
N VAL A 513 -4.68 9.13 1.96
CA VAL A 513 -3.84 7.97 2.29
C VAL A 513 -3.44 7.98 3.77
N VAL A 514 -2.87 9.10 4.24
CA VAL A 514 -2.45 9.21 5.65
C VAL A 514 -3.65 9.11 6.60
N GLY A 515 -4.79 9.69 6.23
CA GLY A 515 -6.04 9.58 6.98
C GLY A 515 -6.48 8.13 7.16
N VAL A 516 -6.54 7.35 6.08
CA VAL A 516 -6.91 5.92 6.13
C VAL A 516 -5.92 5.11 6.96
N GLN A 517 -4.62 5.37 6.85
CA GLN A 517 -3.61 4.69 7.67
C GLN A 517 -3.78 4.97 9.17
N VAL A 518 -4.01 6.23 9.54
CA VAL A 518 -4.28 6.62 10.94
C VAL A 518 -5.56 5.96 11.45
N ASP A 519 -6.64 5.99 10.66
CA ASP A 519 -7.92 5.39 11.05
C ASP A 519 -7.81 3.86 11.26
N GLN A 520 -7.01 3.18 10.43
CA GLN A 520 -6.73 1.75 10.57
C GLN A 520 -5.94 1.43 11.84
N LEU A 521 -4.90 2.20 12.14
CA LEU A 521 -4.08 2.00 13.34
C LEU A 521 -4.87 2.36 14.62
N ASP A 522 -5.71 3.40 14.57
CA ASP A 522 -6.66 3.74 15.65
C ASP A 522 -7.70 2.63 15.87
N ALA A 523 -8.15 1.97 14.79
CA ALA A 523 -9.01 0.79 14.90
C ALA A 523 -8.25 -0.40 15.50
N GLY A 524 -7.06 -0.70 14.99
CA GLY A 524 -6.19 -1.76 15.48
C GLY A 524 -5.89 -1.61 16.97
N LEU A 525 -5.65 -0.38 17.46
CA LEU A 525 -5.43 -0.14 18.89
C LEU A 525 -6.67 -0.45 19.74
N ARG A 526 -7.87 -0.08 19.25
CA ARG A 526 -9.14 -0.41 19.93
C ARG A 526 -9.37 -1.92 19.96
N ASP A 527 -9.04 -2.61 18.87
CA ASP A 527 -9.18 -4.06 18.74
C ASP A 527 -8.17 -4.78 19.63
N ALA A 528 -6.90 -4.37 19.64
CA ALA A 528 -5.85 -4.91 20.51
C ALA A 528 -6.18 -4.71 22.01
N LYS A 529 -6.75 -3.57 22.40
CA LYS A 529 -7.25 -3.33 23.76
C LYS A 529 -8.37 -4.31 24.13
N THR A 530 -9.27 -4.62 23.20
CA THR A 530 -10.35 -5.60 23.39
C THR A 530 -9.80 -7.03 23.47
N ALA A 531 -8.93 -7.40 22.54
CA ALA A 531 -8.27 -8.71 22.49
C ALA A 531 -7.49 -9.03 23.77
N LEU A 532 -6.82 -8.04 24.37
CA LEU A 532 -6.15 -8.24 25.66
C LEU A 532 -7.14 -8.54 26.80
N VAL A 533 -8.31 -7.89 26.83
CA VAL A 533 -9.35 -8.16 27.82
C VAL A 533 -9.90 -9.57 27.67
N ASP A 534 -10.18 -9.98 26.42
CA ASP A 534 -10.71 -11.30 26.11
C ASP A 534 -9.68 -12.39 26.42
N ALA A 535 -8.42 -12.21 26.01
CA ALA A 535 -7.34 -13.14 26.32
C ALA A 535 -7.05 -13.24 27.82
N THR A 536 -7.17 -12.14 28.56
CA THR A 536 -7.07 -12.15 30.03
C THR A 536 -8.20 -12.96 30.65
N THR A 537 -9.43 -12.77 30.16
CA THR A 537 -10.61 -13.52 30.61
C THR A 537 -10.46 -15.02 30.32
N ALA A 538 -9.99 -15.38 29.13
CA ALA A 538 -9.71 -16.77 28.74
C ALA A 538 -8.63 -17.40 29.64
N ARG A 539 -7.56 -16.66 29.94
CA ARG A 539 -6.49 -17.09 30.86
C ARG A 539 -7.00 -17.29 32.28
N ASP A 540 -7.83 -16.39 32.79
CA ASP A 540 -8.43 -16.52 34.14
C ASP A 540 -9.43 -17.68 34.23
N GLN A 541 -10.17 -17.93 33.14
CA GLN A 541 -11.03 -19.10 33.01
C GLN A 541 -10.22 -20.40 32.99
N ALA A 542 -9.13 -20.46 32.21
CA ALA A 542 -8.23 -21.61 32.18
C ALA A 542 -7.61 -21.88 33.57
N ILE A 543 -7.21 -20.83 34.30
CA ILE A 543 -6.73 -20.95 35.69
C ILE A 543 -7.83 -21.49 36.61
N THR A 544 -9.08 -21.07 36.41
CA THR A 544 -10.23 -21.56 37.18
C THR A 544 -10.47 -23.05 36.94
N ASP A 545 -10.35 -23.50 35.69
CA ASP A 545 -10.65 -24.87 35.28
C ASP A 545 -9.51 -25.86 35.60
N TYR A 546 -8.26 -25.44 35.40
CA TYR A 546 -7.07 -26.31 35.50
C TYR A 546 -6.14 -25.98 36.67
N GLY A 547 -6.38 -24.87 37.36
CA GLY A 547 -5.59 -24.39 38.50
C GLY A 547 -4.46 -23.42 38.11
N PRO A 548 -3.98 -22.62 39.07
CA PRO A 548 -2.98 -21.56 38.84
C PRO A 548 -1.53 -22.06 38.67
N GLY A 549 -1.32 -23.37 38.74
CA GLY A 549 0.01 -23.99 38.69
C GLY A 549 0.77 -24.05 40.01
N THR A 550 1.97 -24.63 39.95
CA THR A 550 2.84 -24.92 41.11
C THR A 550 4.29 -24.55 40.84
N VAL A 551 5.05 -24.22 41.90
CA VAL A 551 6.50 -23.90 41.79
C VAL A 551 7.33 -25.14 41.46
N GLU A 552 6.96 -26.29 42.04
CA GLU A 552 7.60 -27.57 41.76
C GLU A 552 6.84 -28.34 40.67
N ALA A 553 7.56 -29.12 39.88
CA ALA A 553 6.99 -29.94 38.82
C ALA A 553 6.03 -30.99 39.41
N PRO A 554 4.76 -31.05 38.95
CA PRO A 554 3.83 -32.09 39.38
C PRO A 554 4.35 -33.49 39.08
N ALA A 555 4.01 -34.44 39.97
CA ALA A 555 4.46 -35.82 39.84
C ALA A 555 4.04 -36.44 38.50
N GLY A 556 4.99 -37.08 37.80
CA GLY A 556 4.76 -37.68 36.48
C GLY A 556 5.11 -36.76 35.30
N THR A 557 5.33 -35.47 35.53
CA THR A 557 5.77 -34.52 34.48
C THR A 557 7.20 -34.83 34.01
N LEU A 558 8.14 -34.95 34.96
CA LEU A 558 9.54 -35.30 34.73
C LEU A 558 9.87 -36.66 35.38
N LYS A 559 10.70 -37.46 34.71
CA LYS A 559 11.27 -38.69 35.30
C LYS A 559 12.29 -38.33 36.39
N PRO A 560 12.56 -39.21 37.38
CA PRO A 560 13.56 -38.92 38.41
C PRO A 560 14.94 -38.62 37.81
N GLY A 561 15.47 -37.43 38.12
CA GLY A 561 16.77 -36.95 37.61
C GLY A 561 16.71 -36.29 36.22
N GLU A 562 15.54 -36.18 35.62
CA GLU A 562 15.31 -35.48 34.35
C GLU A 562 15.11 -33.98 34.59
N THR A 563 15.69 -33.15 33.71
CA THR A 563 15.54 -31.68 33.74
C THR A 563 14.68 -31.23 32.57
N ALA A 564 13.91 -30.16 32.76
CA ALA A 564 13.10 -29.58 31.70
C ALA A 564 13.98 -28.99 30.57
N VAL A 565 13.49 -29.07 29.34
CA VAL A 565 14.11 -28.51 28.13
C VAL A 565 13.36 -27.25 27.73
N LYS A 566 14.12 -26.22 27.36
CA LYS A 566 13.58 -24.95 26.90
C LYS A 566 13.17 -25.08 25.43
N ILE A 567 11.93 -24.69 25.11
CA ILE A 567 11.43 -24.46 23.76
C ILE A 567 10.91 -23.02 23.66
N THR A 568 10.79 -22.49 22.45
CA THR A 568 10.22 -21.17 22.21
C THR A 568 8.96 -21.32 21.36
N VAL A 569 7.84 -20.81 21.86
CA VAL A 569 6.53 -20.86 21.20
C VAL A 569 6.04 -19.42 21.07
N ASN A 570 5.78 -18.97 19.85
CA ASN A 570 5.34 -17.59 19.55
C ASN A 570 6.18 -16.51 20.27
N GLY A 571 7.51 -16.68 20.25
CA GLY A 571 8.44 -15.75 20.89
C GLY A 571 8.56 -15.86 22.42
N ARG A 572 7.80 -16.75 23.07
CA ARG A 572 7.81 -16.95 24.52
C ARG A 572 8.48 -18.27 24.91
N ASP A 573 9.23 -18.23 26.02
CA ASP A 573 9.98 -19.37 26.49
C ASP A 573 9.13 -20.31 27.35
N LEU A 574 9.11 -21.59 27.00
CA LEU A 574 8.49 -22.66 27.78
C LEU A 574 9.51 -23.72 28.16
N TRP A 575 9.32 -24.33 29.33
CA TRP A 575 10.12 -25.45 29.81
C TRP A 575 9.25 -26.70 29.89
N VAL A 576 9.56 -27.68 29.06
CA VAL A 576 8.78 -28.91 28.90
C VAL A 576 9.62 -30.16 29.19
N ALA A 577 8.97 -31.32 29.35
CA ALA A 577 9.72 -32.58 29.45
C ALA A 577 10.50 -32.86 28.15
N PRO A 578 11.69 -33.49 28.19
CA PRO A 578 12.49 -33.77 26.99
C PRO A 578 11.73 -34.50 25.88
N GLU A 579 10.83 -35.42 26.24
CA GLU A 579 9.99 -36.13 25.26
C GLU A 579 8.95 -35.23 24.59
N VAL A 580 8.47 -34.18 25.27
CA VAL A 580 7.57 -33.18 24.68
C VAL A 580 8.34 -32.23 23.76
N ALA A 581 9.56 -31.83 24.15
CA ALA A 581 10.43 -31.02 23.29
C ALA A 581 10.77 -31.75 21.98
N ALA A 582 11.10 -33.05 22.06
CA ALA A 582 11.35 -33.87 20.86
C ALA A 582 10.10 -34.00 19.98
N ALA A 583 8.92 -34.19 20.58
CA ALA A 583 7.67 -34.25 19.83
C ALA A 583 7.31 -32.90 19.19
N TYR A 584 7.59 -31.78 19.86
CA TYR A 584 7.39 -30.44 19.31
C TYR A 584 8.26 -30.18 18.07
N GLU A 585 9.52 -30.63 18.06
CA GLU A 585 10.38 -30.52 16.87
C GLU A 585 9.85 -31.33 15.67
N GLU A 586 9.18 -32.46 15.92
CA GLU A 586 8.67 -33.35 14.88
C GLU A 586 7.25 -33.00 14.41
N GLN A 587 6.39 -32.54 15.32
CA GLN A 587 4.94 -32.43 15.13
C GLN A 587 4.41 -31.00 15.34
N GLY A 588 5.24 -30.08 15.83
CA GLY A 588 4.86 -28.69 16.07
C GLY A 588 4.07 -28.46 17.37
N PRO A 589 3.36 -27.31 17.49
CA PRO A 589 2.72 -26.85 18.73
C PRO A 589 1.72 -27.81 19.36
N GLY A 590 0.99 -28.60 18.56
CA GLY A 590 -0.01 -29.56 19.06
C GLY A 590 0.55 -30.60 20.03
N ALA A 591 1.84 -30.95 19.88
CA ALA A 591 2.53 -31.91 20.75
C ALA A 591 2.54 -31.51 22.24
N ILE A 592 2.43 -30.20 22.53
CA ILE A 592 2.42 -29.70 23.90
C ILE A 592 1.13 -30.12 24.60
N GLY A 593 -0.01 -29.90 23.96
CA GLY A 593 -1.33 -30.30 24.46
C GLY A 593 -1.50 -31.82 24.53
N ASP A 594 -1.14 -32.52 23.44
CA ASP A 594 -1.31 -33.98 23.31
C ASP A 594 -0.55 -34.79 24.37
N SER A 595 0.54 -34.23 24.90
CA SER A 595 1.34 -34.90 25.92
C SER A 595 0.60 -35.08 27.26
N GLY A 596 -0.40 -34.24 27.54
CA GLY A 596 -1.08 -34.16 28.83
C GLY A 596 -0.16 -33.81 30.01
N LYS A 597 1.09 -33.39 29.74
CA LYS A 597 2.09 -33.06 30.75
C LYS A 597 2.05 -31.57 31.09
N TRP A 598 2.40 -31.27 32.34
CA TRP A 598 2.54 -29.91 32.79
C TRP A 598 3.74 -29.24 32.11
N VAL A 599 3.61 -27.96 31.84
CA VAL A 599 4.66 -27.12 31.24
C VAL A 599 5.00 -26.00 32.19
N GLN A 600 6.25 -25.58 32.23
CA GLN A 600 6.66 -24.44 33.03
C GLN A 600 6.75 -23.19 32.15
N ILE A 601 6.06 -22.14 32.57
CA ILE A 601 6.01 -20.82 31.91
C ILE A 601 6.14 -19.72 32.97
N GLU A 602 6.60 -18.55 32.56
CA GLU A 602 6.62 -17.36 33.42
C GLU A 602 5.28 -16.64 33.39
N MET A 603 4.66 -16.52 34.57
CA MET A 603 3.39 -15.84 34.81
C MET A 603 3.60 -14.86 35.97
N ASP A 604 3.25 -13.58 35.76
CA ASP A 604 3.31 -12.54 36.79
C ASP A 604 4.69 -12.44 37.49
N GLY A 605 5.77 -12.64 36.71
CA GLY A 605 7.16 -12.61 37.20
C GLY A 605 7.62 -13.86 37.95
N GLN A 606 6.83 -14.94 37.95
CA GLN A 606 7.17 -16.21 38.58
C GLN A 606 7.06 -17.39 37.59
N LYS A 607 8.07 -18.28 37.61
CA LYS A 607 8.00 -19.53 36.85
C LYS A 607 7.13 -20.55 37.55
N LEU A 608 6.05 -20.96 36.89
CA LEU A 608 5.07 -21.90 37.40
C LEU A 608 4.90 -23.06 36.43
N TRP A 609 4.79 -24.27 36.97
CA TRP A 609 4.30 -25.44 36.24
C TRP A 609 2.79 -25.37 36.16
N VAL A 610 2.26 -25.24 34.95
CA VAL A 610 0.83 -25.10 34.65
C VAL A 610 0.36 -26.17 33.67
N HIS A 611 -0.96 -26.31 33.58
CA HIS A 611 -1.59 -27.14 32.55
C HIS A 611 -1.34 -26.53 31.16
N PRO A 612 -1.17 -27.34 30.08
CA PRO A 612 -0.97 -26.83 28.72
C PRO A 612 -1.97 -25.75 28.29
N GLU A 613 -3.26 -25.92 28.59
CA GLU A 613 -4.31 -24.93 28.28
C GLU A 613 -4.10 -23.57 28.98
N VAL A 614 -3.58 -23.57 30.22
CA VAL A 614 -3.26 -22.33 30.94
C VAL A 614 -2.03 -21.67 30.31
N ALA A 615 -1.05 -22.46 29.88
CA ALA A 615 0.12 -21.92 29.18
C ALA A 615 -0.25 -21.34 27.81
N ALA A 616 -1.13 -22.00 27.04
CA ALA A 616 -1.63 -21.49 25.77
C ALA A 616 -2.34 -20.14 25.96
N ALA A 617 -3.33 -20.07 26.86
CA ALA A 617 -4.05 -18.83 27.14
C ALA A 617 -3.14 -17.71 27.67
N GLU A 618 -2.10 -18.04 28.46
CA GLU A 618 -1.11 -17.05 28.89
C GLU A 618 -0.24 -16.54 27.74
N ILE A 619 0.15 -17.40 26.79
CA ILE A 619 0.89 -17.00 25.58
C ILE A 619 0.05 -16.02 24.77
N ASP A 620 -1.22 -16.35 24.50
CA ASP A 620 -2.13 -15.51 23.73
C ASP A 620 -2.35 -14.15 24.42
N ARG A 621 -2.54 -14.14 25.74
CA ARG A 621 -2.62 -12.90 26.54
C ARG A 621 -1.34 -12.06 26.39
N GLY A 622 -0.17 -12.68 26.44
CA GLY A 622 1.11 -11.98 26.28
C GLY A 622 1.32 -11.41 24.88
N GLN A 623 0.82 -12.08 23.84
CA GLN A 623 0.83 -11.59 22.48
C GLN A 623 -0.09 -10.36 22.33
N ALA A 624 -1.33 -10.46 22.81
CA ALA A 624 -2.27 -9.34 22.81
C ALA A 624 -1.73 -8.13 23.60
N GLU A 625 -1.02 -8.36 24.71
CA GLU A 625 -0.36 -7.31 25.48
C GLU A 625 0.79 -6.65 24.70
N THR A 626 1.57 -7.45 23.97
CA THR A 626 2.67 -6.96 23.14
C THR A 626 2.14 -6.08 22.00
N GLU A 627 1.13 -6.55 21.27
CA GLU A 627 0.49 -5.81 20.18
C GLU A 627 -0.14 -4.51 20.68
N LYS A 628 -0.89 -4.56 21.79
CA LYS A 628 -1.46 -3.36 22.42
C LYS A 628 -0.37 -2.36 22.81
N ASN A 629 0.73 -2.80 23.42
CA ASN A 629 1.83 -1.92 23.81
C ASN A 629 2.53 -1.29 22.59
N GLN A 630 2.69 -2.03 21.49
CA GLN A 630 3.24 -1.49 20.23
C GLN A 630 2.34 -0.40 19.64
N LEU A 631 1.01 -0.60 19.67
CA LEU A 631 0.06 0.38 19.15
C LEU A 631 -0.14 1.58 20.10
N GLU A 632 0.03 1.41 21.41
CA GLU A 632 0.10 2.53 22.36
C GLU A 632 1.37 3.37 22.17
N ASP A 633 2.51 2.72 21.90
CA ASP A 633 3.75 3.41 21.54
C ASP A 633 3.59 4.20 20.23
N TRP A 634 2.93 3.61 19.22
CA TRP A 634 2.55 4.33 18.00
C TRP A 634 1.61 5.51 18.30
N GLU A 635 0.58 5.33 19.14
CA GLU A 635 -0.38 6.38 19.52
C GLU A 635 0.32 7.59 20.16
N GLU A 636 1.33 7.34 21.00
CA GLU A 636 2.07 8.38 21.71
C GLU A 636 3.15 9.04 20.82
N ASN A 637 3.94 8.24 20.12
CA ASN A 637 5.21 8.69 19.52
C ASN A 637 5.14 8.91 17.99
N VAL A 638 4.20 8.28 17.28
CA VAL A 638 4.16 8.32 15.80
C VAL A 638 2.90 8.99 15.26
N ARG A 639 1.74 8.68 15.86
CA ARG A 639 0.43 9.20 15.46
C ARG A 639 0.38 10.72 15.37
N PRO A 640 0.95 11.52 16.30
CA PRO A 640 0.91 12.99 16.20
C PRO A 640 1.54 13.53 14.92
N ALA A 641 2.69 12.98 14.51
CA ALA A 641 3.36 13.40 13.28
C ALA A 641 2.60 12.97 12.02
N MET A 642 2.01 11.77 12.00
CA MET A 642 1.15 11.34 10.90
C MET A 642 -0.07 12.27 10.75
N VAL A 643 -0.73 12.60 11.86
CA VAL A 643 -1.88 13.53 11.85
C VAL A 643 -1.46 14.93 11.40
N ALA A 644 -0.31 15.43 11.86
CA ALA A 644 0.22 16.71 11.42
C ALA A 644 0.52 16.73 9.90
N GLY A 645 1.09 15.65 9.36
CA GLY A 645 1.32 15.48 7.93
C GLY A 645 0.04 15.43 7.11
N ARG A 646 -0.97 14.68 7.58
CA ARG A 646 -2.31 14.66 6.99
C ARG A 646 -2.92 16.06 6.94
N ASP A 647 -2.92 16.77 8.07
CA ASP A 647 -3.52 18.09 8.21
C ASP A 647 -2.79 19.12 7.35
N TRP A 648 -1.45 19.01 7.22
CA TRP A 648 -0.66 19.78 6.28
C TRP A 648 -1.09 19.55 4.82
N TYR A 649 -1.21 18.29 4.39
CA TYR A 649 -1.67 17.98 3.03
C TYR A 649 -3.09 18.50 2.76
N ALA A 650 -4.00 18.36 3.72
CA ALA A 650 -5.35 18.91 3.61
C ALA A 650 -5.35 20.44 3.51
N PHE A 651 -4.50 21.11 4.30
CA PHE A 651 -4.31 22.56 4.23
C PHE A 651 -3.73 22.97 2.87
N SER A 652 -2.68 22.31 2.40
CA SER A 652 -2.06 22.56 1.09
C SER A 652 -3.06 22.39 -0.05
N ALA A 653 -3.87 21.32 -0.02
CA ALA A 653 -4.92 21.09 -1.00
C ALA A 653 -5.97 22.22 -1.05
N SER A 654 -6.21 22.92 0.07
CA SER A 654 -7.16 24.04 0.11
C SER A 654 -6.61 25.35 -0.48
N HIS A 655 -5.31 25.39 -0.79
CA HIS A 655 -4.63 26.52 -1.43
C HIS A 655 -4.29 26.15 -2.88
N PRO A 656 -5.06 26.65 -3.87
CA PRO A 656 -4.91 26.22 -5.27
C PRO A 656 -3.47 26.39 -5.78
N LYS A 657 -2.90 25.28 -6.27
CA LYS A 657 -1.57 25.22 -6.87
C LYS A 657 -1.62 24.37 -8.13
N LEU A 658 -1.06 24.85 -9.22
CA LEU A 658 -0.93 24.11 -10.48
C LEU A 658 0.48 23.58 -10.67
N LEU A 659 1.50 24.34 -10.26
CA LEU A 659 2.91 23.99 -10.48
C LEU A 659 3.57 23.38 -9.25
N GLU A 660 4.35 22.31 -9.44
CA GLU A 660 5.27 21.76 -8.43
C GLU A 660 6.43 22.73 -8.16
N TYR A 661 6.98 23.36 -9.20
CA TYR A 661 8.19 24.21 -9.17
C TYR A 661 7.89 25.69 -9.38
N GLY A 662 8.58 26.56 -8.65
CA GLY A 662 8.59 28.00 -8.97
C GLY A 662 8.80 28.97 -7.82
N SER A 663 8.64 28.58 -6.56
CA SER A 663 9.08 29.40 -5.43
C SER A 663 9.09 28.60 -4.15
N ALA A 664 10.29 28.23 -3.70
CA ALA A 664 10.53 27.90 -2.31
C ALA A 664 9.91 28.96 -1.37
N GLU A 665 9.75 30.20 -1.85
CA GLU A 665 9.05 31.28 -1.14
C GLU A 665 7.53 31.13 -1.05
N HIS A 666 6.84 30.56 -2.04
CA HIS A 666 5.41 30.28 -1.94
C HIS A 666 5.15 29.11 -1.00
N GLU A 667 5.91 28.02 -1.12
CA GLU A 667 5.82 26.90 -0.19
C GLU A 667 6.22 27.32 1.23
N ALA A 668 7.27 28.13 1.38
CA ALA A 668 7.61 28.73 2.66
C ALA A 668 6.48 29.61 3.19
N LYS A 669 5.89 30.49 2.37
CA LYS A 669 4.74 31.31 2.78
C LYS A 669 3.56 30.47 3.24
N LEU A 670 3.23 29.40 2.51
CA LEU A 670 2.14 28.48 2.84
C LEU A 670 2.44 27.70 4.14
N LYS A 671 3.67 27.22 4.32
CA LYS A 671 4.14 26.60 5.56
C LYS A 671 4.09 27.58 6.73
N TYR A 672 4.45 28.84 6.51
CA TYR A 672 4.39 29.89 7.51
C TYR A 672 2.94 30.19 7.91
N GLU A 673 2.05 30.33 6.94
CA GLU A 673 0.61 30.52 7.14
C GLU A 673 0.01 29.35 7.93
N TYR A 674 0.34 28.10 7.55
CA TYR A 674 -0.05 26.92 8.32
C TYR A 674 0.49 26.96 9.75
N PHE A 675 1.76 27.33 9.95
CA PHE A 675 2.35 27.41 11.28
C PHE A 675 1.69 28.50 12.15
N GLU A 676 1.34 29.65 11.57
CA GLU A 676 0.65 30.73 12.29
C GLU A 676 -0.80 30.36 12.63
N GLU A 677 -1.54 29.72 11.72
CA GLU A 677 -2.94 29.34 11.90
C GLU A 677 -3.12 28.06 12.73
N HIS A 678 -2.17 27.12 12.62
CA HIS A 678 -2.25 25.76 13.15
C HIS A 678 -1.05 25.38 14.02
N LYS A 679 -0.49 26.35 14.75
CA LYS A 679 0.76 26.22 15.54
C LYS A 679 0.93 24.90 16.29
N ASP A 680 -0.07 24.49 17.08
CA ASP A 680 0.03 23.26 17.88
C ASP A 680 0.10 22.00 17.02
N GLN A 681 -0.64 21.96 15.90
CA GLN A 681 -0.61 20.85 14.93
C GLN A 681 0.71 20.83 14.15
N ALA A 682 1.19 22.00 13.72
CA ALA A 682 2.47 22.12 13.04
C ALA A 682 3.64 21.68 13.93
N LEU A 683 3.65 22.08 15.21
CA LEU A 683 4.66 21.68 16.19
C LEU A 683 4.67 20.17 16.47
N ALA A 684 3.50 19.51 16.45
CA ALA A 684 3.43 18.05 16.60
C ALA A 684 4.17 17.30 15.48
N GLY A 685 4.19 17.85 14.26
CA GLY A 685 4.97 17.30 13.14
C GLY A 685 6.49 17.34 13.36
N TYR A 686 6.99 18.30 14.14
CA TYR A 686 8.41 18.40 14.48
C TYR A 686 8.81 17.53 15.67
N GLN A 687 7.86 17.02 16.46
CA GLN A 687 8.15 16.23 17.65
C GLN A 687 9.01 15.01 17.36
N VAL A 688 8.70 14.25 16.30
CA VAL A 688 9.49 13.09 15.85
C VAL A 688 10.91 13.49 15.45
N GLN A 689 11.10 14.67 14.84
CA GLN A 689 12.43 15.17 14.52
C GLN A 689 13.23 15.49 15.79
N PHE A 690 12.58 16.06 16.81
CA PHE A 690 13.20 16.31 18.10
C PHE A 690 13.53 15.01 18.86
N GLU A 691 12.67 14.01 18.80
CA GLU A 691 12.89 12.68 19.40
C GLU A 691 14.05 11.95 18.70
N ASN A 692 14.10 11.95 17.37
CA ASN A 692 15.23 11.39 16.60
C ASN A 692 16.55 12.07 16.96
N LEU A 693 16.55 13.40 17.15
CA LEU A 693 17.72 14.11 17.63
C LEU A 693 18.09 13.67 19.06
N TYR A 694 17.11 13.53 19.95
CA TYR A 694 17.34 13.04 21.30
C TYR A 694 18.00 11.66 21.30
N GLU A 695 17.49 10.72 20.50
CA GLU A 695 18.06 9.37 20.32
C GLU A 695 19.45 9.38 19.67
N ALA A 696 19.71 10.32 18.77
CA ALA A 696 21.03 10.54 18.17
C ALA A 696 22.07 11.13 19.15
N GLY A 697 21.70 11.34 20.41
CA GLY A 697 22.58 11.81 21.48
C GLY A 697 22.42 13.30 21.81
N TYR A 698 21.52 14.03 21.14
CA TYR A 698 21.19 15.42 21.45
C TYR A 698 20.22 15.50 22.64
N THR A 699 20.64 14.95 23.78
CA THR A 699 19.81 14.72 24.97
C THR A 699 19.55 15.98 25.82
N GLY A 700 20.17 17.10 25.45
CA GLY A 700 20.15 18.33 26.25
C GLY A 700 21.01 18.27 27.52
N GLU A 701 21.79 17.20 27.71
CA GLU A 701 22.74 17.06 28.80
C GLU A 701 24.12 17.63 28.45
N TYR A 702 24.89 17.99 29.47
CA TYR A 702 26.26 18.45 29.31
C TYR A 702 27.23 17.28 29.36
N GLU A 703 28.09 17.17 28.35
CA GLU A 703 29.16 16.18 28.30
C GLU A 703 30.53 16.84 28.35
N THR A 704 31.48 16.19 29.02
CA THR A 704 32.89 16.63 29.01
C THR A 704 33.60 16.05 27.80
N TYR A 705 34.12 16.93 26.95
CA TYR A 705 34.90 16.51 25.78
C TYR A 705 36.38 16.82 25.97
N THR A 706 37.25 15.87 25.63
CA THR A 706 38.66 16.20 25.34
C THR A 706 38.76 16.98 24.02
N PRO A 707 39.86 17.70 23.73
CA PRO A 707 39.94 18.52 22.52
C PRO A 707 39.74 17.75 21.21
N GLU A 708 40.24 16.51 21.13
CA GLU A 708 40.07 15.63 19.96
C GLU A 708 38.62 15.14 19.81
N GLN A 709 37.96 14.84 20.94
CA GLN A 709 36.54 14.44 20.94
C GLN A 709 35.62 15.61 20.63
N LEU A 710 35.94 16.81 21.12
CA LEU A 710 35.18 18.03 20.84
C LEU A 710 35.22 18.36 19.34
N SER A 711 36.41 18.31 18.72
CA SER A 711 36.55 18.49 17.27
C SER A 711 35.78 17.46 16.46
N THR A 712 35.76 16.20 16.91
CA THR A 712 34.97 15.14 16.26
C THR A 712 33.47 15.41 16.39
N ALA A 713 32.98 15.75 17.58
CA ALA A 713 31.56 16.00 17.85
C ALA A 713 31.04 17.24 17.11
N VAL A 714 31.83 18.33 17.09
CA VAL A 714 31.52 19.54 16.31
C VAL A 714 31.49 19.23 14.81
N GLY A 715 32.48 18.49 14.30
CA GLY A 715 32.51 18.06 12.89
C GLY A 715 31.28 17.23 12.49
N GLN A 716 30.94 16.22 13.30
CA GLN A 716 29.74 15.40 13.09
C GLN A 716 28.46 16.22 13.10
N THR A 717 28.31 17.13 14.07
CA THR A 717 27.12 17.98 14.21
C THR A 717 26.94 18.94 13.03
N LEU A 718 28.04 19.47 12.49
CA LEU A 718 27.99 20.42 11.38
C LEU A 718 28.02 19.75 10.00
N GLY A 719 28.15 18.42 9.94
CA GLY A 719 28.33 17.69 8.68
C GLY A 719 29.65 18.02 7.98
N LEU A 720 30.68 18.37 8.74
CA LEU A 720 32.00 18.81 8.25
C LEU A 720 33.11 17.86 8.70
N ASP A 721 34.17 17.77 7.89
CA ASP A 721 35.38 17.08 8.29
C ASP A 721 35.98 17.74 9.54
N ALA A 722 36.33 16.95 10.55
CA ALA A 722 36.91 17.41 11.82
C ALA A 722 38.11 18.39 11.68
N PRO A 723 39.03 18.24 10.70
CA PRO A 723 40.11 19.20 10.48
C PRO A 723 39.73 20.44 9.63
N SER A 724 38.44 20.69 9.37
CA SER A 724 38.01 21.89 8.63
C SER A 724 38.22 23.18 9.42
N GLU A 725 38.46 24.28 8.71
CA GLU A 725 38.68 25.60 9.32
C GLU A 725 37.50 26.05 10.19
N ASP A 726 36.28 25.70 9.79
CA ASP A 726 35.06 26.10 10.50
C ASP A 726 34.85 25.27 11.78
N VAL A 727 35.16 23.96 11.76
CA VAL A 727 35.22 23.16 13.00
C VAL A 727 36.30 23.69 13.94
N GLN A 728 37.45 24.10 13.41
CA GLN A 728 38.53 24.65 14.22
C GLN A 728 38.09 25.95 14.92
N LYS A 729 37.44 26.89 14.22
CA LYS A 729 36.93 28.14 14.82
C LYS A 729 35.99 27.88 15.99
N VAL A 730 35.04 26.96 15.81
CA VAL A 730 34.07 26.60 16.86
C VAL A 730 34.77 25.97 18.05
N THR A 731 35.66 25.00 17.82
CA THR A 731 36.37 24.29 18.90
C THR A 731 37.36 25.18 19.66
N GLU A 732 38.02 26.12 18.98
CA GLU A 732 38.91 27.12 19.60
C GLU A 732 38.12 28.09 20.48
N GLU A 733 37.00 28.65 20.00
CA GLU A 733 36.16 29.54 20.82
C GLU A 733 35.60 28.80 22.05
N ILE A 734 35.17 27.55 21.92
CA ILE A 734 34.73 26.73 23.06
C ILE A 734 35.88 26.54 24.06
N THR A 735 37.07 26.16 23.58
CA THR A 735 38.24 25.88 24.42
C THR A 735 38.75 27.15 25.13
N ASP A 736 38.74 28.30 24.45
CA ASP A 736 39.17 29.58 25.01
C ASP A 736 38.29 30.03 26.18
N ARG A 737 37.01 29.60 26.20
CA ARG A 737 36.03 29.98 27.23
C ARG A 737 35.90 28.96 28.35
N ALA A 738 35.84 27.67 28.00
CA ALA A 738 35.55 26.57 28.92
C ALA A 738 36.79 25.75 29.32
N GLY A 739 37.93 25.95 28.64
CA GLY A 739 39.17 25.20 28.86
C GLY A 739 39.23 23.88 28.09
N ASN A 740 40.31 23.13 28.28
CA ASN A 740 40.61 21.89 27.53
C ASN A 740 39.70 20.70 27.88
N ASP A 741 38.99 20.76 29.01
CA ASP A 741 38.01 19.75 29.46
C ASP A 741 36.62 20.40 29.45
N ALA A 742 36.24 21.01 28.32
CA ALA A 742 35.00 21.76 28.20
C ALA A 742 33.78 20.85 28.41
N GLU A 743 32.87 21.28 29.28
CA GLU A 743 31.52 20.72 29.36
C GLU A 743 30.65 21.41 28.31
N VAL A 744 30.20 20.66 27.31
CA VAL A 744 29.44 21.16 26.17
C VAL A 744 28.11 20.40 26.07
N LYS A 745 27.05 21.15 25.81
CA LYS A 745 25.74 20.64 25.44
C LYS A 745 25.43 21.12 24.03
N ILE A 746 25.13 20.20 23.13
CA ILE A 746 24.74 20.54 21.77
C ILE A 746 23.23 20.83 21.75
N VAL A 747 22.84 21.98 21.23
CA VAL A 747 21.47 22.50 21.19
C VAL A 747 21.07 22.66 19.73
N PRO A 748 20.34 21.68 19.15
CA PRO A 748 19.74 21.84 17.83
C PRO A 748 18.76 23.02 17.84
N VAL A 749 18.86 23.87 16.83
CA VAL A 749 17.96 25.01 16.64
C VAL A 749 17.26 24.85 15.30
N PHE A 750 15.93 24.89 15.35
CA PHE A 750 15.08 24.95 14.18
C PHE A 750 14.44 26.32 14.15
N SER A 751 14.60 27.02 13.03
CA SER A 751 13.97 28.31 12.80
C SER A 751 13.11 28.26 11.56
N LEU A 752 11.97 28.94 11.63
CA LEU A 752 11.04 29.19 10.54
C LEU A 752 11.04 30.69 10.27
N ASP A 753 11.83 31.15 9.30
CA ASP A 753 11.87 32.56 8.88
C ASP A 753 11.08 32.72 7.58
N GLY A 754 9.91 33.36 7.67
CA GLY A 754 8.97 33.43 6.54
C GLY A 754 8.58 32.05 6.00
N GLY A 755 8.65 31.02 6.86
CA GLY A 755 8.42 29.60 6.57
C GLY A 755 9.53 28.88 5.83
N LYS A 756 10.70 29.51 5.63
CA LYS A 756 11.93 28.81 5.28
C LYS A 756 12.45 28.13 6.53
N GLU A 757 12.39 26.81 6.53
CA GLU A 757 12.98 25.98 7.57
C GLU A 757 14.50 26.05 7.45
N SER A 758 15.17 26.36 8.56
CA SER A 758 16.62 26.17 8.66
C SER A 758 16.98 25.50 9.97
N THR A 759 17.87 24.53 9.88
CA THR A 759 18.42 23.83 11.03
C THR A 759 19.86 24.28 11.25
N THR A 760 20.18 24.64 12.48
CA THR A 760 21.55 24.91 12.92
C THR A 760 21.77 24.28 14.29
N ALA A 761 22.99 24.37 14.82
CA ALA A 761 23.32 23.91 16.15
C ALA A 761 24.06 24.99 16.92
N LEU A 762 23.72 25.12 18.20
CA LEU A 762 24.48 25.88 19.18
C LEU A 762 25.23 24.93 20.11
N PHE A 763 26.43 25.33 20.52
CA PHE A 763 27.21 24.65 21.53
C PHE A 763 27.13 25.45 22.82
N ALA A 764 26.23 25.04 23.71
CA ALA A 764 26.13 25.63 25.04
C ALA A 764 27.32 25.16 25.89
N ILE A 765 28.02 26.10 26.53
CA ILE A 765 29.28 25.86 27.21
C ILE A 765 29.18 26.15 28.70
N LYS A 766 29.77 25.28 29.51
CA LYS A 766 29.89 25.43 30.96
C LYS A 766 31.31 25.81 31.38
N SER A 767 31.40 26.63 32.42
CA SER A 767 32.66 26.89 33.12
C SER A 767 32.40 27.08 34.61
N GLY A 768 33.14 26.36 35.46
CA GLY A 768 32.97 26.45 36.92
C GLY A 768 31.64 25.90 37.45
N GLY A 769 30.93 25.10 36.67
CA GLY A 769 29.63 24.50 37.02
C GLY A 769 28.41 25.28 36.52
N ASP A 770 28.60 26.50 36.03
CA ASP A 770 27.54 27.35 35.48
C ASP A 770 27.61 27.39 33.94
N GLU A 771 26.45 27.41 33.28
CA GLU A 771 26.36 27.70 31.83
C GLU A 771 26.79 29.14 31.62
N ILE A 772 27.77 29.36 30.74
CA ILE A 772 28.39 30.67 30.50
C ILE A 772 28.07 31.24 29.12
N GLY A 773 27.39 30.52 28.24
CA GLY A 773 26.93 31.02 26.94
C GLY A 773 26.87 29.95 25.86
N TYR A 774 26.78 30.40 24.61
CA TYR A 774 26.55 29.59 23.43
C TYR A 774 27.55 29.96 22.33
N VAL A 775 28.00 28.98 21.55
CA VAL A 775 28.81 29.19 20.34
C VAL A 775 28.03 28.68 19.14
N ASP A 776 27.90 29.47 18.06
CA ASP A 776 27.23 29.04 16.83
C ASP A 776 28.17 28.31 15.85
N SER A 777 27.61 27.83 14.74
CA SER A 777 28.34 27.12 13.67
C SER A 777 29.42 27.96 12.98
N SER A 778 29.42 29.28 13.13
CA SER A 778 30.47 30.18 12.61
C SER A 778 31.62 30.42 13.61
N GLY A 779 31.50 29.88 14.83
CA GLY A 779 32.43 30.12 15.92
C GLY A 779 32.16 31.43 16.68
N LYS A 780 30.98 32.04 16.52
CA LYS A 780 30.61 33.26 17.22
C LYS A 780 29.97 32.93 18.56
N TYR A 781 30.42 33.62 19.61
CA TYR A 781 29.93 33.45 20.97
C TYR A 781 28.79 34.43 21.31
N TYR A 782 27.80 33.93 22.06
CA TYR A 782 26.68 34.66 22.62
C TYR A 782 26.57 34.37 24.12
N SER A 783 26.35 35.40 24.93
CA SER A 783 26.24 35.25 26.39
C SER A 783 24.91 34.67 26.85
N THR A 784 23.85 34.82 26.05
CA THR A 784 22.53 34.25 26.29
C THR A 784 21.90 33.76 24.98
N PHE A 785 20.89 32.90 25.10
CA PHE A 785 20.08 32.50 23.95
C PHE A 785 19.33 33.69 23.33
N ASP A 786 18.80 34.61 24.16
CA ASP A 786 18.15 35.83 23.69
C ASP A 786 19.07 36.71 22.82
N GLU A 787 20.37 36.79 23.16
CA GLU A 787 21.36 37.52 22.36
C GLU A 787 21.55 36.87 20.98
N PHE A 788 21.62 35.54 20.94
CA PHE A 788 21.66 34.80 19.68
C PHE A 788 20.41 35.06 18.82
N GLN A 789 19.21 34.98 19.42
CA GLN A 789 17.95 35.23 18.70
C GLN A 789 17.90 36.65 18.13
N HIS A 790 18.24 37.65 18.96
CA HIS A 790 18.20 39.05 18.55
C HIS A 790 19.18 39.37 17.42
N GLU A 791 20.41 38.86 17.49
CA GLU A 791 21.44 39.13 16.49
C GLU A 791 21.22 38.39 15.16
N ASN A 792 20.52 37.25 15.20
CA ASN A 792 20.22 36.44 14.01
C ASN A 792 18.79 36.65 13.47
N ARG A 793 17.97 37.49 14.14
CA ARG A 793 16.58 37.79 13.76
C ARG A 793 15.68 36.54 13.72
N ILE A 794 15.86 35.65 14.70
CA ILE A 794 15.10 34.40 14.88
C ILE A 794 14.01 34.57 15.93
#